data_AF-A0A4U7KUC1-F1
#
_entry.id   AF-A0A4U7KUC1-F1
#
_cell.length_a   1.000
_cell.length_b   1.000
_cell.length_c   1.000
_cell.angle_alpha   90.00
_cell.angle_beta   90.00
_cell.angle_gamma   90.00
#
_symmetry.space_group_name_H-M   'P 1'
#
loop_
_entity.id
_entity.type
_entity.pdbx_description
1 polymer ?
#
loop_
_entity_poly.entity_id
_entity_poly.type
_entity_poly.pdbx_seq_one_letter_code
_entity_poly.pdbx_strand_id
1 'polypeptide(L)'
;MPSSTSALVATLASALLLARSASAQVSLSPATSPSSAGSVISNTINPSYAGFGIEPSDLFVYTGTSSANQLTFNLLSNLANYTGAPPHIRIGGNAGDTMLYDSSVTGYALQQNPGASGQGSARPSDYYLFGDDYFKVMKYFPDHTPITYGLNLAYQGSDALQRIVEQAGAAFDNIGTAGSGSGPKLYSLEIGNEPDLYIDLGYRSNNWSPTDFGNEWASRAEVIYNQTLKPRGVSSDFFEVAATATTASKNGQPFRIANLVGNTQGVAADNGIYVAGWNQHDYYYYVGVSGYNLTMSLLLDLSQTVKQFGEWANQVSQSRITGKPYYLREMGSVGPNGLAGISETFGNALWTLNFFFYAASIKVDSVQMHMTQYSIAAPWQTNNFNNQSPHVRPTYYAWAAWAQIIGPTCNAQIAPITLSNQPSSYNNRLGAYAVYRGNTLTSVVMINSQPYYSYSGNPSYQNFAISLPSLAGQTVYLSVLYANGADATSNIQWNGISYEQSGTGQPSTVNGSQWTMTVGSDGTLTVPVRDSQVVVASTVRLGREAVNTKNCQSFISSTAASSSGGGSASGTSGSKPAPTFKSTTGFKSNLPLSMTAIIAIAAGGGVLLIALLGLFIWCCVRSCKKSNRRKARSAAILKAPPRHDDHPLLERDGADESYASYPAYQKGYDASPALKGWDSPMTSVSHQHHVLPSQSYNNVQPQYEYVPPGYQYNQHTPQMMHSPAPQQMHFQQTHVQNPYRAYSNSQPGYSQSGHSHGHGYGGGHAF
;
A
#
# COMPACT_ATOMS: atom_id res chain seq x y z
N MET A 1 33.19 -27.69 10.33
CA MET A 1 32.34 -26.53 10.01
C MET A 1 32.97 -25.30 10.66
N PRO A 2 33.71 -24.45 9.94
CA PRO A 2 34.26 -23.25 10.53
C PRO A 2 33.22 -22.13 10.50
N SER A 3 33.18 -21.39 11.60
CA SER A 3 32.29 -20.29 11.96
C SER A 3 32.29 -19.15 10.94
N SER A 4 31.11 -18.82 10.41
CA SER A 4 30.84 -17.78 9.40
C SER A 4 30.84 -16.34 9.94
N THR A 5 31.49 -16.07 11.07
CA THR A 5 31.44 -14.75 11.74
C THR A 5 32.48 -13.74 11.24
N SER A 6 33.40 -14.12 10.35
CA SER A 6 34.50 -13.25 9.89
C SER A 6 34.26 -12.51 8.56
N ALA A 7 33.11 -12.70 7.89
CA ALA A 7 32.82 -12.02 6.61
C ALA A 7 32.16 -10.63 6.76
N LEU A 8 31.77 -10.22 7.97
CA LEU A 8 30.95 -9.03 8.21
C LEU A 8 31.71 -7.71 8.43
N VAL A 9 33.04 -7.75 8.57
CA VAL A 9 33.88 -6.55 8.81
C VAL A 9 34.38 -5.91 7.50
N ALA A 10 34.22 -6.59 6.35
CA ALA A 10 34.83 -6.19 5.08
C ALA A 10 33.94 -5.39 4.11
N THR A 11 32.65 -5.14 4.40
CA THR A 11 31.73 -4.62 3.36
C THR A 11 31.69 -3.10 3.19
N LEU A 12 32.22 -2.32 4.14
CA LEU A 12 32.45 -0.87 3.96
C LEU A 12 33.93 -0.48 4.03
N ALA A 13 34.76 -1.26 4.75
CA ALA A 13 36.20 -1.02 4.81
C ALA A 13 36.95 -1.46 3.52
N SER A 14 36.53 -2.55 2.86
CA SER A 14 37.18 -2.98 1.60
C SER A 14 36.77 -2.16 0.38
N ALA A 15 35.69 -1.38 0.46
CA ALA A 15 35.31 -0.42 -0.59
C ALA A 15 36.23 0.81 -0.63
N LEU A 16 36.96 1.10 0.45
CA LEU A 16 37.89 2.24 0.51
C LEU A 16 39.26 1.96 -0.13
N LEU A 17 39.58 0.70 -0.49
CA LEU A 17 40.94 0.32 -0.95
C LEU A 17 41.02 -0.26 -2.37
N LEU A 18 39.90 -0.52 -3.06
CA LEU A 18 39.91 -1.03 -4.45
C LEU A 18 38.77 -0.47 -5.31
N ALA A 19 38.93 0.76 -5.82
CA ALA A 19 38.21 1.23 -7.00
C ALA A 19 38.97 2.37 -7.70
N ARG A 20 39.89 2.03 -8.62
CA ARG A 20 40.45 2.97 -9.62
C ARG A 20 39.92 2.67 -11.03
N SER A 21 38.62 2.42 -11.12
CA SER A 21 37.83 2.75 -12.30
C SER A 21 36.84 3.81 -11.81
N ALA A 22 37.03 5.08 -12.19
CA ALA A 22 36.12 6.14 -11.80
C ALA A 22 34.75 5.87 -12.43
N SER A 23 33.88 5.14 -11.74
CA SER A 23 32.46 5.11 -12.09
C SER A 23 31.96 6.55 -12.06
N ALA A 24 31.29 6.98 -13.12
CA ALA A 24 30.73 8.32 -13.19
C ALA A 24 29.82 8.53 -11.97
N GLN A 25 30.08 9.58 -11.20
CA GLN A 25 29.31 9.89 -10.00
C GLN A 25 27.94 10.42 -10.42
N VAL A 26 26.88 9.93 -9.78
CA VAL A 26 25.55 10.54 -9.93
C VAL A 26 25.50 11.74 -8.99
N SER A 27 25.19 12.91 -9.52
CA SER A 27 25.14 14.14 -8.75
C SER A 27 23.71 14.45 -8.32
N LEU A 28 23.54 14.94 -7.10
CA LEU A 28 22.26 15.37 -6.56
C LEU A 28 22.41 16.56 -5.60
N SER A 29 21.38 17.38 -5.54
CA SER A 29 21.33 18.57 -4.68
C SER A 29 19.95 18.66 -4.05
N PRO A 30 19.75 18.17 -2.82
CA PRO A 30 18.47 18.32 -2.12
C PRO A 30 18.16 19.81 -1.93
N ALA A 31 16.88 20.16 -1.97
CA ALA A 31 16.49 21.49 -1.54
C ALA A 31 16.82 21.65 -0.05
N THR A 32 17.15 22.87 0.38
CA THR A 32 17.62 23.11 1.76
C THR A 32 16.48 23.14 2.77
N SER A 33 15.26 23.36 2.30
CA SER A 33 14.03 23.47 3.09
C SER A 33 12.80 22.99 2.31
N PRO A 34 11.69 22.66 2.99
CA PRO A 34 10.41 22.39 2.35
C PRO A 34 9.97 23.47 1.36
N SER A 35 10.12 24.76 1.73
CA SER A 35 9.74 25.89 0.87
C SER A 35 10.53 25.96 -0.42
N SER A 36 11.81 25.57 -0.40
CA SER A 36 12.66 25.54 -1.60
C SER A 36 12.42 24.34 -2.50
N ALA A 37 11.73 23.28 -2.02
CA ALA A 37 11.38 22.11 -2.84
C ALA A 37 10.19 22.38 -3.79
N GLY A 38 9.49 23.51 -3.62
CA GLY A 38 8.42 23.94 -4.51
C GLY A 38 7.18 23.04 -4.45
N SER A 39 6.54 22.81 -5.60
CA SER A 39 5.29 22.03 -5.69
C SER A 39 5.47 20.52 -5.55
N VAL A 40 6.72 20.03 -5.61
CA VAL A 40 7.06 18.61 -5.62
C VAL A 40 7.42 18.14 -4.20
N ILE A 41 6.59 18.53 -3.23
CA ILE A 41 6.75 18.14 -1.83
C ILE A 41 5.47 17.46 -1.34
N SER A 42 5.63 16.43 -0.52
CA SER A 42 4.52 15.73 0.11
C SER A 42 3.71 16.68 1.01
N ASN A 43 2.51 16.24 1.38
CA ASN A 43 1.87 16.79 2.58
C ASN A 43 2.69 16.41 3.83
N THR A 44 2.33 16.94 4.99
CA THR A 44 2.96 16.47 6.23
C THR A 44 2.65 14.99 6.41
N ILE A 45 3.68 14.18 6.58
CA ILE A 45 3.55 12.72 6.67
C ILE A 45 2.90 12.37 8.00
N ASN A 46 1.75 11.70 7.92
CA ASN A 46 1.12 11.10 9.09
C ASN A 46 2.04 10.00 9.66
N PRO A 47 2.31 9.97 10.98
CA PRO A 47 3.05 8.87 11.62
C PRO A 47 2.54 7.45 11.28
N SER A 48 1.24 7.32 10.99
CA SER A 48 0.56 6.08 10.61
C SER A 48 0.49 5.82 9.10
N TYR A 49 1.18 6.64 8.27
CA TYR A 49 1.09 6.64 6.80
C TYR A 49 1.25 5.27 6.14
N ALA A 50 2.33 4.55 6.51
CA ALA A 50 2.64 3.24 5.95
C ALA A 50 1.96 2.18 6.82
N GLY A 51 0.73 1.84 6.45
CA GLY A 51 -0.13 0.91 7.15
C GLY A 51 -0.32 -0.41 6.43
N PHE A 52 -1.37 -1.13 6.85
CA PHE A 52 -1.71 -2.44 6.31
C PHE A 52 -3.22 -2.60 6.10
N GLY A 53 -3.61 -3.28 5.03
CA GLY A 53 -4.99 -3.69 4.77
C GLY A 53 -5.14 -5.18 5.04
N ILE A 54 -6.05 -5.59 5.91
CA ILE A 54 -6.28 -6.99 6.28
C ILE A 54 -7.60 -7.44 5.67
N GLU A 55 -7.55 -8.55 4.92
CA GLU A 55 -8.77 -9.22 4.45
C GLU A 55 -9.65 -9.61 5.64
N PRO A 56 -10.96 -9.30 5.66
CA PRO A 56 -11.80 -9.49 6.82
C PRO A 56 -11.85 -10.94 7.31
N SER A 57 -11.76 -11.92 6.40
CA SER A 57 -11.73 -13.34 6.75
C SER A 57 -10.48 -13.78 7.52
N ASP A 58 -9.41 -12.99 7.46
CA ASP A 58 -8.12 -13.32 8.04
C ASP A 58 -7.84 -12.54 9.33
N LEU A 59 -8.76 -11.68 9.79
CA LEU A 59 -8.57 -10.83 10.97
C LEU A 59 -8.06 -11.61 12.18
N PHE A 60 -8.65 -12.77 12.48
CA PHE A 60 -8.29 -13.59 13.64
C PHE A 60 -6.88 -14.16 13.58
N VAL A 61 -6.35 -14.48 12.38
CA VAL A 61 -4.97 -14.97 12.32
C VAL A 61 -3.95 -13.86 12.58
N TYR A 62 -4.30 -12.60 12.24
CA TYR A 62 -3.44 -11.44 12.51
C TYR A 62 -3.57 -10.91 13.93
N THR A 63 -4.77 -10.92 14.51
CA THR A 63 -5.04 -10.38 15.86
C THR A 63 -4.85 -11.42 16.96
N GLY A 64 -5.16 -12.69 16.68
CA GLY A 64 -5.44 -13.69 17.71
C GLY A 64 -6.91 -13.66 18.15
N THR A 65 -7.25 -14.41 19.19
CA THR A 65 -8.64 -14.60 19.65
C THR A 65 -8.77 -14.41 21.16
N SER A 66 -8.42 -15.40 21.96
CA SER A 66 -8.37 -15.30 23.43
C SER A 66 -7.08 -14.65 23.93
N SER A 67 -6.06 -14.57 23.09
CA SER A 67 -4.79 -13.87 23.33
C SER A 67 -4.29 -13.23 22.04
N ALA A 68 -3.47 -12.19 22.18
CA ALA A 68 -2.85 -11.52 21.04
C ALA A 68 -1.98 -12.49 20.21
N ASN A 69 -1.97 -12.31 18.89
CA ASN A 69 -0.88 -12.80 18.07
C ASN A 69 0.39 -11.98 18.40
N GLN A 70 1.29 -12.57 19.18
CA GLN A 70 2.45 -11.84 19.70
C GLN A 70 3.39 -11.34 18.60
N LEU A 71 3.52 -12.08 17.50
CA LEU A 71 4.34 -11.67 16.35
C LEU A 71 3.77 -10.38 15.75
N THR A 72 2.48 -10.36 15.40
CA THR A 72 1.82 -9.15 14.89
C THR A 72 1.95 -7.99 15.88
N PHE A 73 1.64 -8.21 17.16
CA PHE A 73 1.71 -7.17 18.17
C PHE A 73 3.11 -6.55 18.26
N ASN A 74 4.16 -7.37 18.31
CA ASN A 74 5.54 -6.89 18.38
C ASN A 74 5.92 -6.09 17.13
N LEU A 75 5.58 -6.60 15.95
CA LEU A 75 5.91 -5.96 14.68
C LEU A 75 5.23 -4.59 14.54
N LEU A 76 3.96 -4.47 14.91
CA LEU A 76 3.25 -3.18 14.89
C LEU A 76 3.77 -2.22 15.97
N SER A 77 4.09 -2.74 17.17
CA SER A 77 4.63 -1.96 18.28
C SER A 77 6.01 -1.36 17.97
N ASN A 78 6.87 -2.11 17.27
CA ASN A 78 8.16 -1.58 16.82
C ASN A 78 7.98 -0.34 15.93
N LEU A 79 7.05 -0.41 14.97
CA LEU A 79 6.77 0.71 14.07
C LEU A 79 6.21 1.91 14.86
N ALA A 80 5.31 1.67 15.80
CA ALA A 80 4.78 2.69 16.70
C ALA A 80 5.88 3.37 17.51
N ASN A 81 6.86 2.62 18.00
CA ASN A 81 8.00 3.17 18.74
C ASN A 81 8.89 4.07 17.90
N TYR A 82 8.95 3.87 16.57
CA TYR A 82 9.78 4.69 15.68
C TYR A 82 9.10 5.98 15.22
N THR A 83 7.79 5.98 15.03
CA THR A 83 7.02 7.14 14.52
C THR A 83 6.22 7.86 15.59
N GLY A 84 6.06 7.25 16.77
CA GLY A 84 5.20 7.76 17.85
C GLY A 84 3.72 7.44 17.70
N ALA A 85 3.31 6.69 16.67
CA ALA A 85 1.94 6.18 16.53
C ALA A 85 1.91 4.85 15.75
N PRO A 86 1.00 3.92 16.06
CA PRO A 86 0.91 2.67 15.31
C PRO A 86 0.55 2.90 13.84
N PRO A 87 0.93 1.98 12.95
CA PRO A 87 0.50 2.00 11.55
C PRO A 87 -1.03 1.93 11.45
N HIS A 88 -1.60 2.60 10.46
CA HIS A 88 -3.05 2.52 10.20
C HIS A 88 -3.41 1.15 9.65
N ILE A 89 -4.44 0.51 10.23
CA ILE A 89 -4.98 -0.77 9.76
C ILE A 89 -6.32 -0.55 9.07
N ARG A 90 -6.45 -1.00 7.81
CA ARG A 90 -7.75 -1.11 7.13
C ARG A 90 -8.23 -2.55 7.24
N ILE A 91 -9.47 -2.75 7.66
CA ILE A 91 -10.14 -4.05 7.67
C ILE A 91 -11.23 -4.01 6.60
N GLY A 92 -10.97 -4.68 5.48
CA GLY A 92 -11.83 -4.63 4.30
C GLY A 92 -11.21 -5.44 3.17
N GLY A 93 -11.95 -5.59 2.08
CA GLY A 93 -11.62 -6.48 0.97
C GLY A 93 -12.86 -7.25 0.55
N ASN A 94 -12.71 -8.23 -0.35
CA ASN A 94 -13.85 -8.92 -0.96
C ASN A 94 -14.74 -9.62 0.07
N ALA A 95 -14.18 -10.19 1.14
CA ALA A 95 -14.97 -10.83 2.18
C ALA A 95 -15.90 -9.85 2.92
N GLY A 96 -15.54 -8.56 2.98
CA GLY A 96 -16.35 -7.52 3.62
C GLY A 96 -17.73 -7.34 2.98
N ASP A 97 -17.82 -7.55 1.67
CA ASP A 97 -19.07 -7.53 0.91
C ASP A 97 -19.81 -8.89 0.89
N THR A 98 -19.33 -9.86 1.65
CA THR A 98 -19.94 -11.20 1.78
C THR A 98 -20.34 -11.55 3.20
N MET A 99 -20.21 -10.62 4.14
CA MET A 99 -20.49 -10.85 5.56
C MET A 99 -21.56 -9.89 6.10
N LEU A 100 -22.44 -10.41 6.95
CA LEU A 100 -23.44 -9.63 7.67
C LEU A 100 -23.19 -9.71 9.17
N TYR A 101 -23.35 -8.58 9.85
CA TYR A 101 -23.34 -8.54 11.30
C TYR A 101 -24.63 -9.14 11.86
N ASP A 102 -24.47 -9.95 12.91
CA ASP A 102 -25.54 -10.51 13.71
C ASP A 102 -25.07 -10.63 15.17
N SER A 103 -25.67 -9.83 16.05
CA SER A 103 -25.34 -9.81 17.48
C SER A 103 -25.54 -11.15 18.21
N SER A 104 -26.34 -12.06 17.65
CA SER A 104 -26.54 -13.40 18.21
C SER A 104 -25.35 -14.34 17.95
N VAL A 105 -24.51 -14.02 16.98
CA VAL A 105 -23.29 -14.78 16.70
C VAL A 105 -22.25 -14.47 17.77
N THR A 106 -21.92 -15.48 18.56
CA THR A 106 -20.88 -15.40 19.61
C THR A 106 -19.66 -16.22 19.21
N GLY A 107 -18.49 -15.82 19.71
CA GLY A 107 -17.22 -16.49 19.46
C GLY A 107 -16.40 -15.91 18.31
N TYR A 108 -15.15 -16.37 18.23
CA TYR A 108 -14.15 -15.88 17.27
C TYR A 108 -14.19 -16.65 15.95
N ALA A 109 -15.31 -16.58 15.23
CA ALA A 109 -15.47 -17.24 13.93
C ALA A 109 -16.39 -16.46 13.00
N LEU A 110 -16.12 -16.58 11.69
CA LEU A 110 -17.10 -16.26 10.65
C LEU A 110 -17.95 -17.52 10.43
N GLN A 111 -19.24 -17.45 10.75
CA GLN A 111 -20.16 -18.56 10.57
C GLN A 111 -20.76 -18.49 9.17
N GLN A 112 -20.84 -19.61 8.46
CA GLN A 112 -21.54 -19.61 7.18
C GLN A 112 -23.04 -19.40 7.42
N ASN A 113 -23.65 -18.49 6.68
CA ASN A 113 -25.09 -18.25 6.73
C ASN A 113 -25.83 -19.44 6.08
N PRO A 114 -26.61 -20.22 6.84
CA PRO A 114 -27.34 -21.36 6.29
C PRO A 114 -28.50 -20.95 5.37
N GLY A 115 -28.96 -19.70 5.47
CA GLY A 115 -30.06 -19.13 4.69
C GLY A 115 -29.61 -18.05 3.71
N ALA A 116 -28.37 -18.11 3.21
CA ALA A 116 -27.84 -17.13 2.28
C ALA A 116 -28.74 -17.00 1.04
N SER A 117 -29.14 -15.76 0.73
CA SER A 117 -30.05 -15.40 -0.37
C SER A 117 -29.58 -14.16 -1.14
N GLY A 118 -28.46 -13.56 -0.73
CA GLY A 118 -27.82 -12.43 -1.39
C GLY A 118 -27.35 -12.77 -2.80
N GLN A 119 -27.12 -11.73 -3.59
CA GLN A 119 -26.56 -11.85 -4.94
C GLN A 119 -25.06 -12.16 -4.89
N GLY A 120 -24.50 -12.69 -5.98
CA GLY A 120 -23.07 -12.92 -6.15
C GLY A 120 -22.75 -14.23 -6.88
N SER A 121 -21.84 -14.18 -7.86
CA SER A 121 -21.51 -15.33 -8.70
C SER A 121 -20.59 -16.35 -8.02
N ALA A 122 -19.63 -15.88 -7.21
CA ALA A 122 -18.70 -16.74 -6.49
C ALA A 122 -19.17 -17.04 -5.06
N ARG A 123 -19.63 -16.00 -4.36
CA ARG A 123 -20.23 -16.07 -3.02
C ARG A 123 -21.39 -15.08 -2.93
N PRO A 124 -22.53 -15.47 -2.32
CA PRO A 124 -23.59 -14.54 -1.96
C PRO A 124 -23.06 -13.40 -1.08
N SER A 125 -23.66 -12.21 -1.19
CA SER A 125 -23.29 -11.06 -0.37
C SER A 125 -23.63 -11.20 1.11
N ASP A 126 -24.37 -12.25 1.50
CA ASP A 126 -24.70 -12.62 2.87
C ASP A 126 -24.13 -14.00 3.26
N TYR A 127 -23.02 -14.41 2.66
CA TYR A 127 -22.43 -15.73 2.85
C TYR A 127 -21.95 -16.02 4.28
N TYR A 128 -21.41 -15.02 4.99
CA TYR A 128 -20.95 -15.14 6.37
C TYR A 128 -21.80 -14.31 7.35
N LEU A 129 -21.91 -14.80 8.57
CA LEU A 129 -22.42 -14.08 9.74
C LEU A 129 -21.29 -13.93 10.77
N PHE A 130 -21.27 -12.80 11.46
CA PHE A 130 -20.31 -12.52 12.53
C PHE A 130 -20.92 -11.59 13.59
N GLY A 131 -20.40 -11.64 14.82
CA GLY A 131 -20.86 -10.78 15.91
C GLY A 131 -19.74 -10.00 16.58
N ASP A 132 -20.00 -9.49 17.78
CA ASP A 132 -19.14 -8.52 18.47
C ASP A 132 -17.69 -8.97 18.69
N ASP A 133 -17.47 -10.27 18.89
CA ASP A 133 -16.14 -10.82 19.15
C ASP A 133 -15.19 -10.61 17.96
N TYR A 134 -15.72 -10.45 16.75
CA TYR A 134 -14.96 -10.04 15.57
C TYR A 134 -14.34 -8.65 15.72
N PHE A 135 -15.06 -7.71 16.31
CA PHE A 135 -14.54 -6.37 16.58
C PHE A 135 -13.62 -6.36 17.80
N LYS A 136 -13.99 -7.09 18.86
CA LYS A 136 -13.25 -7.10 20.13
C LYS A 136 -11.82 -7.60 19.99
N VAL A 137 -11.50 -8.48 19.03
CA VAL A 137 -10.11 -8.93 18.82
C VAL A 137 -9.17 -7.81 18.37
N MET A 138 -9.69 -6.71 17.81
CA MET A 138 -8.86 -5.57 17.41
C MET A 138 -8.19 -4.88 18.61
N LYS A 139 -8.66 -5.13 19.84
CA LYS A 139 -8.00 -4.70 21.08
C LYS A 139 -6.56 -5.22 21.23
N TYR A 140 -6.20 -6.27 20.50
CA TYR A 140 -4.83 -6.82 20.49
C TYR A 140 -3.89 -6.10 19.53
N PHE A 141 -4.37 -5.12 18.75
CA PHE A 141 -3.47 -4.17 18.11
C PHE A 141 -2.91 -3.19 19.15
N PRO A 142 -1.75 -2.56 18.89
CA PRO A 142 -1.20 -1.56 19.79
C PRO A 142 -2.19 -0.42 20.09
N ASP A 143 -2.07 0.17 21.28
CA ASP A 143 -2.92 1.29 21.68
C ASP A 143 -2.87 2.43 20.65
N HIS A 144 -4.04 3.01 20.40
CA HIS A 144 -4.27 4.08 19.45
C HIS A 144 -4.05 3.72 17.97
N THR A 145 -4.03 2.42 17.63
CA THR A 145 -4.02 1.99 16.22
C THR A 145 -5.26 2.55 15.50
N PRO A 146 -5.09 3.35 14.43
CA PRO A 146 -6.23 3.83 13.65
C PRO A 146 -6.78 2.70 12.78
N ILE A 147 -8.09 2.50 12.83
CA ILE A 147 -8.83 1.46 12.12
C ILE A 147 -9.78 2.10 11.11
N THR A 148 -9.62 1.79 9.82
CA THR A 148 -10.69 1.98 8.82
C THR A 148 -11.40 0.66 8.64
N TYR A 149 -12.73 0.66 8.73
CA TYR A 149 -13.52 -0.57 8.67
C TYR A 149 -14.52 -0.55 7.51
N GLY A 150 -14.56 -1.63 6.73
CA GLY A 150 -15.47 -1.81 5.60
C GLY A 150 -16.84 -2.35 6.01
N LEU A 151 -17.88 -1.80 5.36
CA LEU A 151 -19.28 -2.16 5.51
C LEU A 151 -19.81 -2.78 4.21
N ASN A 152 -20.73 -3.73 4.34
CA ASN A 152 -21.25 -4.49 3.20
C ASN A 152 -22.26 -3.67 2.38
N LEU A 153 -21.86 -3.21 1.19
CA LEU A 153 -22.74 -2.55 0.24
C LEU A 153 -23.33 -3.54 -0.77
N ALA A 154 -22.64 -4.65 -1.03
CA ALA A 154 -23.09 -5.65 -1.97
C ALA A 154 -24.45 -6.28 -1.59
N TYR A 155 -24.77 -6.36 -0.29
CA TYR A 155 -26.06 -6.86 0.18
C TYR A 155 -27.24 -5.93 -0.17
N GLN A 156 -28.27 -6.51 -0.77
CA GLN A 156 -29.47 -5.81 -1.29
C GLN A 156 -30.78 -6.40 -0.74
N GLY A 157 -30.71 -7.13 0.38
CA GLY A 157 -31.91 -7.58 1.09
C GLY A 157 -32.79 -6.40 1.50
N SER A 158 -34.06 -6.65 1.76
CA SER A 158 -35.02 -5.62 2.20
C SER A 158 -34.61 -4.96 3.52
N ASP A 159 -33.79 -5.63 4.32
CA ASP A 159 -33.22 -5.18 5.60
C ASP A 159 -31.80 -4.58 5.45
N ALA A 160 -31.28 -4.37 4.23
CA ALA A 160 -29.90 -3.92 4.00
C ALA A 160 -29.56 -2.59 4.72
N LEU A 161 -30.51 -1.64 4.80
CA LEU A 161 -30.31 -0.39 5.55
C LEU A 161 -30.22 -0.62 7.07
N GLN A 162 -31.00 -1.56 7.60
CA GLN A 162 -30.94 -1.93 9.02
C GLN A 162 -29.60 -2.62 9.32
N ARG A 163 -29.24 -3.64 8.54
CA ARG A 163 -28.01 -4.43 8.73
C ARG A 163 -26.75 -3.58 8.73
N ILE A 164 -26.64 -2.61 7.82
CA ILE A 164 -25.45 -1.76 7.73
C ILE A 164 -25.36 -0.78 8.91
N VAL A 165 -26.50 -0.31 9.42
CA VAL A 165 -26.56 0.53 10.64
C VAL A 165 -26.15 -0.27 11.87
N GLU A 166 -26.65 -1.52 11.99
CA GLU A 166 -26.29 -2.44 13.07
C GLU A 166 -24.78 -2.76 13.05
N GLN A 167 -24.24 -3.10 11.88
CA GLN A 167 -22.81 -3.35 11.70
C GLN A 167 -21.95 -2.12 12.05
N ALA A 168 -22.34 -0.93 11.59
CA ALA A 168 -21.65 0.30 11.94
C ALA A 168 -21.73 0.58 13.45
N GLY A 169 -22.91 0.41 14.06
CA GLY A 169 -23.12 0.55 15.50
C GLY A 169 -22.19 -0.37 16.30
N ALA A 170 -22.14 -1.64 15.94
CA ALA A 170 -21.26 -2.63 16.59
C ALA A 170 -19.77 -2.28 16.43
N ALA A 171 -19.36 -1.75 15.28
CA ALA A 171 -17.99 -1.27 15.09
C ALA A 171 -17.66 -0.12 16.06
N PHE A 172 -18.56 0.86 16.21
CA PHE A 172 -18.39 1.95 17.17
C PHE A 172 -18.34 1.45 18.62
N ASP A 173 -19.23 0.54 18.99
CA ASP A 173 -19.38 0.07 20.37
C ASP A 173 -18.21 -0.82 20.81
N ASN A 174 -17.58 -1.56 19.88
CA ASN A 174 -16.52 -2.52 20.20
C ASN A 174 -15.10 -2.05 19.86
N ILE A 175 -14.90 -1.23 18.82
CA ILE A 175 -13.57 -0.68 18.48
C ILE A 175 -13.29 0.60 19.29
N GLY A 176 -14.32 1.43 19.50
CA GLY A 176 -14.19 2.74 20.13
C GLY A 176 -13.72 3.85 19.18
N THR A 177 -13.85 5.10 19.61
CA THR A 177 -13.56 6.31 18.80
C THR A 177 -12.43 7.15 19.38
N ALA A 178 -12.10 8.27 18.73
CA ALA A 178 -11.24 9.29 19.31
C ALA A 178 -11.80 9.79 20.66
N GLY A 179 -11.20 9.32 21.76
CA GLY A 179 -11.62 9.64 23.13
C GLY A 179 -11.80 8.42 24.05
N SER A 180 -11.85 7.20 23.50
CA SER A 180 -12.10 5.94 24.23
C SER A 180 -11.00 5.46 25.19
N GLY A 181 -9.93 6.24 25.41
CA GLY A 181 -8.80 5.83 26.26
C GLY A 181 -7.83 4.89 25.53
N SER A 182 -7.44 3.78 26.18
CA SER A 182 -6.56 2.73 25.64
C SER A 182 -7.27 1.89 24.57
N GLY A 183 -6.50 1.23 23.69
CA GLY A 183 -7.01 0.40 22.59
C GLY A 183 -7.00 1.08 21.22
N PRO A 184 -7.40 0.36 20.16
CA PRO A 184 -7.51 0.89 18.80
C PRO A 184 -8.59 1.97 18.71
N LYS A 185 -8.64 2.67 17.57
CA LYS A 185 -9.60 3.76 17.32
C LYS A 185 -10.21 3.61 15.94
N LEU A 186 -11.52 3.54 15.86
CA LEU A 186 -12.25 3.65 14.60
C LEU A 186 -12.01 5.06 14.03
N TYR A 187 -11.30 5.10 12.91
CA TYR A 187 -10.86 6.31 12.21
C TYR A 187 -11.84 6.73 11.13
N SER A 188 -12.35 5.78 10.35
CA SER A 188 -13.31 6.00 9.27
C SER A 188 -14.03 4.71 8.88
N LEU A 189 -15.08 4.84 8.07
CA LEU A 189 -15.80 3.71 7.49
C LEU A 189 -15.69 3.71 5.96
N GLU A 190 -15.63 2.53 5.35
CA GLU A 190 -15.81 2.32 3.91
C GLU A 190 -17.17 1.66 3.67
N ILE A 191 -17.90 2.07 2.63
CA ILE A 191 -19.19 1.46 2.26
C ILE A 191 -18.98 0.75 0.93
N GLY A 192 -18.86 -0.57 0.98
CA GLY A 192 -18.51 -1.43 -0.15
C GLY A 192 -17.00 -1.54 -0.39
N ASN A 193 -16.63 -2.61 -1.08
CA ASN A 193 -15.30 -2.90 -1.57
C ASN A 193 -15.33 -3.08 -3.09
N GLU A 194 -14.51 -2.33 -3.82
CA GLU A 194 -14.34 -2.49 -5.27
C GLU A 194 -15.66 -2.50 -6.06
N PRO A 195 -16.51 -1.46 -5.91
CA PRO A 195 -17.79 -1.38 -6.61
C PRO A 195 -17.65 -1.44 -8.13
N ASP A 196 -16.49 -1.07 -8.67
CA ASP A 196 -16.14 -1.22 -10.08
C ASP A 196 -15.98 -2.67 -10.55
N LEU A 197 -16.16 -3.65 -9.66
CA LEU A 197 -16.25 -5.09 -9.95
C LEU A 197 -17.63 -5.70 -9.68
N TYR A 198 -18.61 -4.94 -9.18
CA TYR A 198 -19.90 -5.51 -8.74
C TYR A 198 -20.71 -6.19 -9.85
N ILE A 199 -20.56 -5.74 -11.09
CA ILE A 199 -21.18 -6.39 -12.26
C ILE A 199 -20.50 -7.75 -12.51
N ASP A 200 -19.17 -7.76 -12.56
CA ASP A 200 -18.38 -8.97 -12.83
C ASP A 200 -18.51 -10.01 -11.70
N LEU A 201 -18.72 -9.54 -10.46
CA LEU A 201 -18.96 -10.36 -9.28
C LEU A 201 -20.43 -10.79 -9.13
N GLY A 202 -21.33 -10.30 -9.98
CA GLY A 202 -22.75 -10.66 -9.97
C GLY A 202 -23.56 -10.08 -8.80
N TYR A 203 -23.06 -9.01 -8.15
CA TYR A 203 -23.79 -8.29 -7.11
C TYR A 203 -24.77 -7.27 -7.67
N ARG A 204 -24.54 -6.81 -8.90
CA ARG A 204 -25.38 -5.84 -9.61
C ARG A 204 -25.61 -6.28 -11.05
N SER A 205 -26.67 -5.78 -11.66
CA SER A 205 -27.00 -6.03 -13.07
C SER A 205 -26.07 -5.25 -14.02
N ASN A 206 -25.98 -5.70 -15.27
CA ASN A 206 -25.09 -5.12 -16.29
C ASN A 206 -25.35 -3.63 -16.62
N ASN A 207 -26.52 -3.09 -16.27
CA ASN A 207 -26.86 -1.68 -16.48
C ASN A 207 -26.56 -0.79 -15.27
N TRP A 208 -26.03 -1.36 -14.19
CA TRP A 208 -25.66 -0.60 -13.00
C TRP A 208 -24.49 0.34 -13.30
N SER A 209 -24.59 1.59 -12.85
CA SER A 209 -23.70 2.68 -13.23
C SER A 209 -23.01 3.31 -12.01
N PRO A 210 -21.97 4.13 -12.21
CA PRO A 210 -21.39 4.93 -11.12
C PRO A 210 -22.39 5.90 -10.48
N THR A 211 -23.44 6.31 -11.20
CA THR A 211 -24.54 7.10 -10.65
C THR A 211 -25.35 6.27 -9.66
N ASP A 212 -25.70 5.03 -10.04
CA ASP A 212 -26.42 4.10 -9.16
C ASP A 212 -25.59 3.77 -7.91
N PHE A 213 -24.30 3.49 -8.09
CA PHE A 213 -23.35 3.38 -6.98
C PHE A 213 -23.39 4.59 -6.05
N GLY A 214 -23.25 5.80 -6.60
CA GLY A 214 -23.23 7.02 -5.81
C GLY A 214 -24.52 7.21 -5.02
N ASN A 215 -25.67 6.88 -5.60
CA ASN A 215 -26.97 6.97 -4.94
C ASN A 215 -27.12 5.92 -3.83
N GLU A 216 -26.73 4.67 -4.10
CA GLU A 216 -26.73 3.60 -3.09
C GLU A 216 -25.80 3.94 -1.94
N TRP A 217 -24.56 4.35 -2.23
CA TRP A 217 -23.57 4.77 -1.24
C TRP A 217 -24.09 5.92 -0.37
N ALA A 218 -24.65 6.97 -1.00
CA ALA A 218 -25.18 8.12 -0.27
C ALA A 218 -26.34 7.74 0.65
N SER A 219 -27.25 6.87 0.19
CA SER A 219 -28.35 6.37 1.03
C SER A 219 -27.85 5.61 2.27
N ARG A 220 -26.75 4.85 2.13
CA ARG A 220 -26.12 4.15 3.26
C ARG A 220 -25.44 5.12 4.22
N ALA A 221 -24.66 6.05 3.68
CA ALA A 221 -23.97 7.07 4.47
C ALA A 221 -24.98 7.92 5.28
N GLU A 222 -26.10 8.30 4.68
CA GLU A 222 -27.16 9.08 5.33
C GLU A 222 -27.81 8.32 6.51
N VAL A 223 -28.21 7.05 6.33
CA VAL A 223 -28.83 6.30 7.43
C VAL A 223 -27.83 6.02 8.56
N ILE A 224 -26.58 5.70 8.23
CA ILE A 224 -25.52 5.50 9.22
C ILE A 224 -25.23 6.83 9.94
N TYR A 225 -25.19 7.95 9.23
CA TYR A 225 -25.02 9.25 9.87
C TYR A 225 -26.14 9.53 10.87
N ASN A 226 -27.40 9.41 10.44
CA ASN A 226 -28.55 9.76 11.25
C ASN A 226 -28.75 8.83 12.45
N GLN A 227 -28.47 7.53 12.31
CA GLN A 227 -28.76 6.52 13.33
C GLN A 227 -27.54 6.11 14.16
N THR A 228 -26.32 6.32 13.66
CA THR A 228 -25.08 5.89 14.34
C THR A 228 -24.19 7.05 14.73
N LEU A 229 -23.78 7.91 13.79
CA LEU A 229 -22.77 8.96 14.02
C LEU A 229 -23.34 10.14 14.79
N LYS A 230 -24.46 10.70 14.32
CA LYS A 230 -25.11 11.89 14.90
C LYS A 230 -25.50 11.67 16.37
N PRO A 231 -26.11 10.54 16.78
CA PRO A 231 -26.38 10.27 18.21
C PRO A 231 -25.11 10.15 19.06
N ARG A 232 -23.98 9.75 18.46
CA ARG A 232 -22.67 9.64 19.11
C ARG A 232 -21.85 10.94 19.06
N GLY A 233 -22.39 12.02 18.48
CA GLY A 233 -21.69 13.29 18.33
C GLY A 233 -20.53 13.25 17.32
N VAL A 234 -20.52 12.27 16.42
CA VAL A 234 -19.52 12.15 15.35
C VAL A 234 -19.96 12.98 14.15
N SER A 235 -19.01 13.66 13.49
CA SER A 235 -19.31 14.48 12.31
C SER A 235 -19.75 13.61 11.13
N SER A 236 -20.44 14.23 10.17
CA SER A 236 -20.95 13.54 8.98
C SER A 236 -19.84 13.03 8.06
N ASP A 237 -18.71 13.74 8.00
CA ASP A 237 -17.54 13.43 7.16
C ASP A 237 -16.68 12.32 7.74
N PHE A 238 -17.21 11.10 7.73
CA PHE A 238 -16.57 9.93 8.34
C PHE A 238 -16.29 8.80 7.36
N PHE A 239 -16.70 8.95 6.10
CA PHE A 239 -16.65 7.88 5.11
C PHE A 239 -15.54 8.09 4.07
N GLU A 240 -14.81 7.02 3.76
CA GLU A 240 -13.86 6.96 2.65
C GLU A 240 -14.51 6.30 1.43
N VAL A 241 -14.31 6.88 0.24
CA VAL A 241 -15.02 6.51 -1.00
C VAL A 241 -14.07 6.63 -2.21
N ALA A 242 -14.09 5.79 -3.23
CA ALA A 242 -15.04 4.73 -3.53
C ALA A 242 -14.45 3.32 -3.35
N ALA A 243 -13.20 3.19 -2.87
CA ALA A 243 -12.53 1.89 -2.66
C ALA A 243 -12.46 1.04 -3.95
N THR A 244 -12.13 1.67 -5.10
CA THR A 244 -12.17 1.02 -6.42
C THR A 244 -10.92 0.22 -6.75
N ALA A 245 -11.07 -0.95 -7.35
CA ALA A 245 -10.00 -1.90 -7.66
C ALA A 245 -8.95 -1.35 -8.64
N THR A 246 -9.43 -0.63 -9.66
CA THR A 246 -8.64 -0.06 -10.77
C THR A 246 -7.81 -1.07 -11.56
N THR A 247 -6.72 -1.63 -11.03
CA THR A 247 -5.81 -2.50 -11.80
C THR A 247 -6.38 -3.92 -11.97
N ALA A 248 -7.24 -4.36 -11.06
CA ALA A 248 -7.98 -5.61 -11.22
C ALA A 248 -9.29 -5.46 -12.02
N SER A 249 -9.65 -4.23 -12.43
CA SER A 249 -10.91 -3.94 -13.14
C SER A 249 -10.68 -3.35 -14.53
N LYS A 250 -11.58 -3.66 -15.47
CA LYS A 250 -11.67 -2.95 -16.77
C LYS A 250 -12.63 -1.76 -16.71
N ASN A 251 -13.34 -1.59 -15.60
CA ASN A 251 -14.47 -0.67 -15.41
C ASN A 251 -14.21 0.39 -14.32
N GLY A 252 -12.97 0.58 -13.86
CA GLY A 252 -12.63 1.54 -12.81
C GLY A 252 -12.71 3.02 -13.23
N GLN A 253 -12.43 3.34 -14.50
CA GLN A 253 -12.40 4.73 -15.00
C GLN A 253 -13.73 5.51 -14.81
N PRO A 254 -14.90 4.88 -14.99
CA PRO A 254 -16.18 5.51 -14.65
C PRO A 254 -16.32 5.97 -13.19
N PHE A 255 -15.62 5.38 -12.22
CA PHE A 255 -15.73 5.69 -10.79
C PHE A 255 -14.72 6.73 -10.28
N ARG A 256 -14.04 7.43 -11.19
CA ARG A 256 -13.05 8.46 -10.85
C ARG A 256 -13.71 9.67 -10.18
N ILE A 257 -12.93 10.40 -9.37
CA ILE A 257 -13.43 11.49 -8.51
C ILE A 257 -14.31 12.48 -9.29
N ALA A 258 -13.86 12.91 -10.48
CA ALA A 258 -14.60 13.87 -11.30
C ALA A 258 -16.02 13.39 -11.67
N ASN A 259 -16.20 12.10 -11.93
CA ASN A 259 -17.49 11.53 -12.29
C ASN A 259 -18.39 11.39 -11.07
N LEU A 260 -17.84 10.93 -9.94
CA LEU A 260 -18.58 10.82 -8.68
C LEU A 260 -19.02 12.18 -8.15
N VAL A 261 -18.19 13.21 -8.33
CA VAL A 261 -18.55 14.60 -7.98
C VAL A 261 -19.58 15.19 -8.96
N GLY A 262 -19.54 14.77 -10.23
CA GLY A 262 -20.50 15.21 -11.24
C GLY A 262 -21.95 14.77 -10.96
N ASN A 263 -22.15 13.70 -10.19
CA ASN A 263 -23.47 13.31 -9.67
C ASN A 263 -23.74 13.99 -8.32
N THR A 264 -24.45 15.12 -8.34
CA THR A 264 -24.78 15.91 -7.13
C THR A 264 -25.77 15.23 -6.18
N GLN A 265 -26.39 14.12 -6.58
CA GLN A 265 -27.32 13.35 -5.74
C GLN A 265 -26.67 12.10 -5.11
N GLY A 266 -25.47 11.72 -5.57
CA GLY A 266 -24.74 10.54 -5.10
C GLY A 266 -23.67 10.89 -4.06
N VAL A 267 -22.43 10.50 -4.31
CA VAL A 267 -21.29 10.78 -3.41
C VAL A 267 -21.15 12.27 -3.08
N ALA A 268 -21.53 13.15 -4.00
CA ALA A 268 -21.52 14.60 -3.81
C ALA A 268 -22.83 15.20 -3.25
N ALA A 269 -23.76 14.36 -2.77
CA ALA A 269 -24.94 14.81 -2.04
C ALA A 269 -24.57 15.82 -0.95
N ASP A 270 -25.35 16.90 -0.86
CA ASP A 270 -25.10 18.03 0.04
C ASP A 270 -23.66 18.56 0.01
N ASN A 271 -23.10 18.64 -1.21
CA ASN A 271 -21.72 19.07 -1.44
C ASN A 271 -20.69 18.14 -0.76
N GLY A 272 -20.94 16.83 -0.76
CA GLY A 272 -20.03 15.81 -0.25
C GLY A 272 -19.92 15.80 1.27
N ILE A 273 -21.00 16.12 1.98
CA ILE A 273 -21.03 16.27 3.45
C ILE A 273 -20.60 15.02 4.23
N TYR A 274 -20.70 13.84 3.60
CA TYR A 274 -20.35 12.55 4.19
C TYR A 274 -18.89 12.13 3.92
N VAL A 275 -18.21 12.76 2.97
CA VAL A 275 -16.91 12.30 2.49
C VAL A 275 -15.78 12.82 3.38
N ALA A 276 -15.09 11.92 4.06
CA ALA A 276 -13.87 12.19 4.83
C ALA A 276 -12.62 12.21 3.91
N GLY A 277 -12.58 11.34 2.90
CA GLY A 277 -11.44 11.17 2.02
C GLY A 277 -11.74 10.30 0.81
N TRP A 278 -10.88 10.42 -0.20
CA TRP A 278 -10.95 9.59 -1.40
C TRP A 278 -10.05 8.36 -1.24
N ASN A 279 -10.59 7.17 -1.49
CA ASN A 279 -9.88 5.91 -1.44
C ASN A 279 -9.95 5.18 -2.79
N GLN A 280 -8.82 4.63 -3.20
CA GLN A 280 -8.66 3.78 -4.37
C GLN A 280 -7.69 2.64 -4.06
N HIS A 281 -7.87 1.50 -4.73
CA HIS A 281 -7.02 0.33 -4.61
C HIS A 281 -6.12 0.19 -5.84
N ASP A 282 -4.99 -0.48 -5.67
CA ASP A 282 -4.07 -0.78 -6.76
C ASP A 282 -3.13 -1.94 -6.42
N TYR A 283 -2.76 -2.72 -7.43
CA TYR A 283 -1.59 -3.58 -7.39
C TYR A 283 -0.69 -3.22 -8.55
N TYR A 284 0.62 -3.08 -8.31
CA TYR A 284 1.56 -2.81 -9.41
C TYR A 284 1.48 -3.88 -10.51
N TYR A 285 1.33 -5.13 -10.08
CA TYR A 285 1.08 -6.27 -10.93
C TYR A 285 -0.06 -7.12 -10.36
N TYR A 286 -0.91 -7.64 -11.23
CA TYR A 286 -1.98 -8.54 -10.81
C TYR A 286 -1.95 -9.80 -11.67
N VAL A 287 -1.69 -10.95 -11.03
CA VAL A 287 -1.59 -12.25 -11.68
C VAL A 287 -2.89 -12.59 -12.38
N GLY A 288 -2.81 -12.95 -13.67
CA GLY A 288 -3.97 -13.27 -14.50
C GLY A 288 -4.68 -12.05 -15.11
N VAL A 289 -4.32 -10.82 -14.74
CA VAL A 289 -4.92 -9.59 -15.27
C VAL A 289 -3.89 -8.73 -16.02
N SER A 290 -2.71 -8.53 -15.44
CA SER A 290 -1.64 -7.75 -16.08
C SER A 290 -1.14 -8.46 -17.34
N GLY A 291 -1.15 -7.75 -18.48
CA GLY A 291 -0.85 -8.30 -19.80
C GLY A 291 0.64 -8.53 -20.11
N TYR A 292 1.50 -8.63 -19.11
CA TYR A 292 2.94 -8.86 -19.26
C TYR A 292 3.47 -9.82 -18.20
N ASN A 293 4.66 -10.39 -18.40
CA ASN A 293 5.30 -11.21 -17.37
C ASN A 293 6.13 -10.34 -16.44
N LEU A 294 5.83 -10.38 -15.14
CA LEU A 294 6.63 -9.68 -14.15
C LEU A 294 7.98 -10.37 -13.96
N THR A 295 9.05 -9.59 -13.94
CA THR A 295 10.40 -10.03 -13.54
C THR A 295 10.92 -9.14 -12.43
N MET A 296 11.90 -9.62 -11.66
CA MET A 296 12.57 -8.81 -10.64
C MET A 296 13.16 -7.51 -11.24
N SER A 297 13.74 -7.61 -12.43
CA SER A 297 14.26 -6.45 -13.16
C SER A 297 13.16 -5.47 -13.54
N LEU A 298 11.97 -5.92 -13.91
CA LEU A 298 10.87 -5.02 -14.24
C LEU A 298 10.26 -4.38 -12.99
N LEU A 299 10.14 -5.12 -11.88
CA LEU A 299 9.67 -4.57 -10.60
C LEU A 299 10.62 -3.46 -10.10
N LEU A 300 11.92 -3.67 -10.21
CA LEU A 300 12.94 -2.74 -9.73
C LEU A 300 13.26 -1.61 -10.73
N ASP A 301 12.57 -1.52 -11.86
CA ASP A 301 12.66 -0.37 -12.77
C ASP A 301 11.73 0.72 -12.22
N LEU A 302 12.32 1.74 -11.59
CA LEU A 302 11.57 2.77 -10.86
C LEU A 302 10.64 3.56 -11.79
N SER A 303 10.95 3.64 -13.08
CA SER A 303 10.12 4.34 -14.07
C SER A 303 8.78 3.65 -14.31
N GLN A 304 8.68 2.34 -14.08
CA GLN A 304 7.43 1.61 -14.27
C GLN A 304 6.38 2.00 -13.23
N THR A 305 6.81 2.16 -11.97
CA THR A 305 5.94 2.66 -10.90
C THR A 305 5.46 4.07 -11.23
N VAL A 306 6.37 4.96 -11.66
CA VAL A 306 6.02 6.34 -12.08
C VAL A 306 5.02 6.33 -13.23
N LYS A 307 5.22 5.45 -14.22
CA LYS A 307 4.37 5.35 -15.40
C LYS A 307 2.96 4.89 -15.05
N GLN A 308 2.82 3.84 -14.22
CA GLN A 308 1.51 3.37 -13.77
C GLN A 308 0.79 4.46 -12.96
N PHE A 309 1.50 5.05 -12.00
CA PHE A 309 0.93 6.04 -11.08
C PHE A 309 0.65 7.41 -11.69
N GLY A 310 0.92 7.62 -12.98
CA GLY A 310 0.51 8.82 -13.70
C GLY A 310 -1.01 9.07 -13.60
N GLU A 311 -1.81 8.00 -13.60
CA GLU A 311 -3.25 8.10 -13.37
C GLU A 311 -3.60 8.49 -11.93
N TRP A 312 -2.95 7.89 -10.94
CA TRP A 312 -3.16 8.19 -9.52
C TRP A 312 -2.75 9.62 -9.18
N ALA A 313 -1.65 10.13 -9.77
CA ALA A 313 -1.29 11.54 -9.67
C ALA A 313 -2.39 12.47 -10.20
N ASN A 314 -3.12 12.06 -11.24
CA ASN A 314 -4.29 12.81 -11.72
C ASN A 314 -5.45 12.74 -10.73
N GLN A 315 -5.71 11.58 -10.10
CA GLN A 315 -6.74 11.46 -9.06
C GLN A 315 -6.39 12.27 -7.81
N VAL A 316 -5.13 12.27 -7.36
CA VAL A 316 -4.68 13.16 -6.28
C VAL A 316 -4.87 14.64 -6.65
N SER A 317 -4.66 15.01 -7.92
CA SER A 317 -4.98 16.36 -8.37
C SER A 317 -6.49 16.67 -8.25
N GLN A 318 -7.36 15.70 -8.57
CA GLN A 318 -8.81 15.87 -8.41
C GLN A 318 -9.23 15.93 -6.94
N SER A 319 -8.66 15.11 -6.05
CA SER A 319 -8.97 15.14 -4.61
C SER A 319 -8.65 16.52 -4.01
N ARG A 320 -7.55 17.13 -4.42
CA ARG A 320 -7.16 18.48 -3.98
C ARG A 320 -8.14 19.57 -4.40
N ILE A 321 -8.90 19.39 -5.48
CA ILE A 321 -9.99 20.30 -5.88
C ILE A 321 -11.13 20.22 -4.85
N THR A 322 -11.50 18.99 -4.44
CA THR A 322 -12.49 18.77 -3.37
C THR A 322 -12.00 19.21 -2.00
N GLY A 323 -10.69 19.35 -1.81
CA GLY A 323 -10.08 19.66 -0.51
C GLY A 323 -10.04 18.45 0.45
N LYS A 324 -10.35 17.25 -0.03
CA LYS A 324 -10.32 16.01 0.74
C LYS A 324 -9.02 15.22 0.46
N PRO A 325 -8.49 14.49 1.46
CA PRO A 325 -7.28 13.69 1.31
C PRO A 325 -7.48 12.52 0.33
N TYR A 326 -6.37 11.95 -0.12
CA TYR A 326 -6.36 10.79 -1.03
C TYR A 326 -5.56 9.63 -0.44
N TYR A 327 -6.18 8.46 -0.38
CA TYR A 327 -5.67 7.27 0.28
C TYR A 327 -5.59 6.09 -0.68
N LEU A 328 -4.65 5.18 -0.40
CA LEU A 328 -4.61 3.85 -0.96
C LEU A 328 -4.85 2.85 0.16
N ARG A 329 -6.09 2.35 0.32
CA ARG A 329 -6.43 1.45 1.42
C ARG A 329 -6.24 -0.04 1.12
N GLU A 330 -6.04 -0.37 -0.14
CA GLU A 330 -5.66 -1.71 -0.60
C GLU A 330 -4.62 -1.57 -1.70
N MET A 331 -3.34 -1.65 -1.29
CA MET A 331 -2.20 -1.53 -2.20
C MET A 331 -1.38 -2.82 -2.21
N GLY A 332 -0.74 -3.19 -3.32
CA GLY A 332 0.26 -4.25 -3.30
C GLY A 332 1.26 -4.18 -4.44
N SER A 333 2.41 -4.84 -4.30
CA SER A 333 3.30 -5.02 -5.44
C SER A 333 2.76 -6.05 -6.43
N VAL A 334 2.26 -7.17 -5.90
CA VAL A 334 1.75 -8.27 -6.69
C VAL A 334 0.51 -8.87 -6.05
N GLY A 335 -0.64 -8.77 -6.72
CA GLY A 335 -1.89 -9.40 -6.33
C GLY A 335 -2.21 -10.66 -7.16
N PRO A 336 -3.17 -11.50 -6.73
CA PRO A 336 -3.87 -11.41 -5.45
C PRO A 336 -3.04 -11.93 -4.26
N ASN A 337 -2.24 -13.00 -4.46
CA ASN A 337 -1.48 -13.65 -3.38
C ASN A 337 0.04 -13.47 -3.50
N GLY A 338 0.51 -12.69 -4.47
CA GLY A 338 1.93 -12.55 -4.78
C GLY A 338 2.43 -13.53 -5.85
N LEU A 339 3.71 -13.37 -6.20
CA LEU A 339 4.43 -14.18 -7.19
C LEU A 339 5.76 -14.65 -6.60
N ALA A 340 5.94 -15.97 -6.51
CA ALA A 340 7.13 -16.58 -5.90
C ALA A 340 8.41 -16.19 -6.64
N GLY A 341 9.50 -16.02 -5.89
CA GLY A 341 10.77 -15.48 -6.36
C GLY A 341 10.77 -13.96 -6.55
N ILE A 342 9.65 -13.29 -6.25
CA ILE A 342 9.52 -11.82 -6.34
C ILE A 342 8.93 -11.28 -5.04
N SER A 343 7.68 -11.63 -4.72
CA SER A 343 6.90 -10.99 -3.65
C SER A 343 7.47 -11.20 -2.25
N GLU A 344 8.06 -12.35 -1.99
CA GLU A 344 8.62 -12.74 -0.69
C GLU A 344 10.10 -12.36 -0.54
N THR A 345 10.66 -11.60 -1.48
CA THR A 345 12.10 -11.32 -1.55
C THR A 345 12.45 -9.90 -1.11
N PHE A 346 13.74 -9.67 -0.86
CA PHE A 346 14.30 -8.35 -0.58
C PHE A 346 14.10 -7.35 -1.72
N GLY A 347 14.06 -7.80 -2.97
CA GLY A 347 13.73 -6.94 -4.11
C GLY A 347 12.35 -6.31 -3.99
N ASN A 348 11.37 -7.05 -3.46
CA ASN A 348 10.07 -6.47 -3.16
C ASN A 348 10.14 -5.44 -2.01
N ALA A 349 10.98 -5.67 -1.00
CA ALA A 349 11.20 -4.68 0.06
C ALA A 349 11.79 -3.35 -0.48
N LEU A 350 12.73 -3.42 -1.44
CA LEU A 350 13.28 -2.24 -2.12
C LEU A 350 12.19 -1.49 -2.90
N TRP A 351 11.35 -2.21 -3.65
CA TRP A 351 10.22 -1.62 -4.35
C TRP A 351 9.25 -0.96 -3.39
N THR A 352 8.85 -1.64 -2.31
CA THR A 352 7.90 -1.13 -1.31
C THR A 352 8.41 0.15 -0.65
N LEU A 353 9.70 0.19 -0.26
CA LEU A 353 10.27 1.40 0.34
C LEU A 353 10.29 2.57 -0.64
N ASN A 354 10.74 2.35 -1.89
CA ASN A 354 10.69 3.38 -2.92
C ASN A 354 9.24 3.84 -3.18
N PHE A 355 8.29 2.91 -3.23
CA PHE A 355 6.88 3.19 -3.45
C PHE A 355 6.32 4.14 -2.38
N PHE A 356 6.62 3.93 -1.10
CA PHE A 356 6.16 4.85 -0.05
C PHE A 356 6.66 6.28 -0.27
N PHE A 357 7.94 6.46 -0.61
CA PHE A 357 8.48 7.78 -0.92
C PHE A 357 7.85 8.40 -2.16
N TYR A 358 7.67 7.61 -3.22
CA TYR A 358 7.07 8.07 -4.46
C TYR A 358 5.60 8.47 -4.25
N ALA A 359 4.78 7.61 -3.64
CA ALA A 359 3.38 7.88 -3.33
C ALA A 359 3.22 9.15 -2.47
N ALA A 360 4.09 9.33 -1.47
CA ALA A 360 4.09 10.53 -0.64
C ALA A 360 4.44 11.78 -1.47
N SER A 361 5.41 11.68 -2.39
CA SER A 361 5.84 12.80 -3.24
C SER A 361 4.74 13.31 -4.18
N ILE A 362 3.83 12.43 -4.60
CA ILE A 362 2.65 12.80 -5.40
C ILE A 362 1.43 13.15 -4.53
N LYS A 363 1.60 13.25 -3.21
CA LYS A 363 0.59 13.64 -2.22
C LYS A 363 -0.53 12.62 -2.00
N VAL A 364 -0.24 11.34 -2.12
CA VAL A 364 -1.03 10.33 -1.39
C VAL A 364 -0.81 10.58 0.11
N ASP A 365 -1.88 10.56 0.91
CA ASP A 365 -1.84 10.90 2.34
C ASP A 365 -1.68 9.68 3.26
N SER A 366 -1.96 8.47 2.76
CA SER A 366 -1.83 7.20 3.47
C SER A 366 -1.82 6.01 2.51
N VAL A 367 -1.07 4.97 2.84
CA VAL A 367 -0.97 3.71 2.08
C VAL A 367 -1.10 2.51 3.02
N GLN A 368 -2.06 1.63 2.74
CA GLN A 368 -2.26 0.37 3.45
C GLN A 368 -1.99 -0.76 2.46
N MET A 369 -0.86 -1.46 2.65
CA MET A 369 -0.57 -2.62 1.81
C MET A 369 -1.43 -3.80 2.21
N HIS A 370 -2.13 -4.39 1.25
CA HIS A 370 -3.03 -5.50 1.47
C HIS A 370 -2.27 -6.77 1.86
N MET A 371 -2.83 -7.48 2.82
CA MET A 371 -2.33 -8.74 3.32
C MET A 371 -3.47 -9.70 3.61
N THR A 372 -3.23 -10.94 3.19
CA THR A 372 -4.01 -12.13 3.49
C THR A 372 -3.04 -13.15 4.07
N GLN A 373 -3.57 -14.14 4.80
CA GLN A 373 -2.75 -15.25 5.31
C GLN A 373 -2.12 -16.08 4.19
N TYR A 374 -2.65 -15.97 2.96
CA TYR A 374 -2.19 -16.65 1.76
C TYR A 374 -1.21 -15.83 0.93
N SER A 375 -1.10 -14.53 1.19
CA SER A 375 -0.28 -13.62 0.40
C SER A 375 1.19 -13.75 0.80
N ILE A 376 2.02 -14.24 -0.12
CA ILE A 376 3.46 -14.32 0.10
C ILE A 376 4.14 -12.93 0.04
N ALA A 377 3.41 -11.91 -0.41
CA ALA A 377 3.82 -10.51 -0.34
C ALA A 377 3.62 -9.90 1.06
N ALA A 378 2.84 -10.56 1.94
CA ALA A 378 2.61 -10.08 3.28
C ALA A 378 3.95 -9.89 4.04
N PRO A 379 4.07 -8.86 4.87
CA PRO A 379 5.30 -8.54 5.62
C PRO A 379 5.68 -9.57 6.68
N TRP A 380 4.76 -10.43 7.11
CA TRP A 380 5.02 -11.55 7.98
C TRP A 380 3.95 -12.62 7.80
N GLN A 381 4.27 -13.84 8.22
CA GLN A 381 3.31 -14.94 8.34
C GLN A 381 2.97 -15.15 9.82
N THR A 382 1.70 -15.26 10.14
CA THR A 382 1.19 -15.24 11.52
C THR A 382 0.91 -16.62 12.11
N ASN A 383 0.71 -17.63 11.26
CA ASN A 383 0.33 -18.99 11.58
C ASN A 383 1.24 -20.02 10.90
N ASN A 384 1.12 -21.28 11.31
CA ASN A 384 1.74 -22.39 10.58
C ASN A 384 0.99 -22.60 9.26
N PHE A 385 1.62 -22.23 8.15
CA PHE A 385 1.04 -22.32 6.82
C PHE A 385 2.12 -22.75 5.82
N ASN A 386 1.78 -23.62 4.87
CA ASN A 386 2.71 -24.20 3.89
C ASN A 386 4.01 -24.76 4.51
N ASN A 387 3.91 -25.47 5.62
CA ASN A 387 5.04 -26.03 6.38
C ASN A 387 6.06 -24.98 6.88
N GLN A 388 5.65 -23.72 6.98
CA GLN A 388 6.45 -22.66 7.58
C GLN A 388 5.80 -22.20 8.88
N SER A 389 6.61 -22.05 9.92
CA SER A 389 6.18 -21.45 11.18
C SER A 389 5.99 -19.94 11.05
N PRO A 390 5.28 -19.28 11.99
CA PRO A 390 5.20 -17.82 12.00
C PRO A 390 6.58 -17.18 11.91
N HIS A 391 6.76 -16.22 11.01
CA HIS A 391 8.05 -15.58 10.75
C HIS A 391 7.88 -14.20 10.10
N VAL A 392 8.91 -13.37 10.22
CA VAL A 392 9.01 -12.07 9.54
C VAL A 392 9.50 -12.30 8.12
N ARG A 393 8.90 -11.61 7.14
CA ARG A 393 9.31 -11.66 5.72
C ARG A 393 10.12 -10.41 5.34
N PRO A 394 10.92 -10.47 4.27
CA PRO A 394 11.79 -9.38 3.83
C PRO A 394 11.10 -8.02 3.67
N THR A 395 9.84 -8.02 3.22
CA THR A 395 9.08 -6.78 2.96
C THR A 395 8.85 -5.95 4.22
N TYR A 396 8.73 -6.55 5.42
CA TYR A 396 8.60 -5.80 6.69
C TYR A 396 9.69 -4.75 6.91
N TYR A 397 10.90 -5.02 6.41
CA TYR A 397 12.03 -4.11 6.57
C TYR A 397 11.85 -2.79 5.81
N ALA A 398 10.97 -2.73 4.81
CA ALA A 398 10.56 -1.48 4.18
C ALA A 398 9.78 -0.58 5.15
N TRP A 399 8.87 -1.15 5.95
CA TRP A 399 8.16 -0.40 7.00
C TRP A 399 9.10 0.04 8.11
N ALA A 400 10.00 -0.85 8.56
CA ALA A 400 10.97 -0.49 9.60
C ALA A 400 11.88 0.66 9.15
N ALA A 401 12.36 0.62 7.90
CA ALA A 401 13.14 1.69 7.31
C ALA A 401 12.34 2.99 7.18
N TRP A 402 11.14 2.93 6.60
CA TRP A 402 10.23 4.07 6.49
C TRP A 402 9.97 4.73 7.85
N ALA A 403 9.57 3.94 8.84
CA ALA A 403 9.21 4.40 10.17
C ALA A 403 10.37 5.13 10.87
N GLN A 404 11.59 4.59 10.79
CA GLN A 404 12.77 5.25 11.36
C GLN A 404 13.21 6.48 10.57
N ILE A 405 13.04 6.50 9.24
CA ILE A 405 13.39 7.65 8.38
C ILE A 405 12.42 8.82 8.62
N ILE A 406 11.11 8.57 8.69
CA ILE A 406 10.12 9.60 9.03
C ILE A 406 10.31 10.07 10.47
N GLY A 407 10.50 9.11 11.38
CA GLY A 407 10.77 9.36 12.80
C GLY A 407 9.61 10.02 13.55
N PRO A 408 9.79 10.30 14.85
CA PRO A 408 8.66 10.56 15.74
C PRO A 408 8.40 12.06 15.94
N THR A 409 8.60 12.85 14.88
CA THR A 409 8.51 14.33 14.94
C THR A 409 7.14 14.86 14.52
N CYS A 410 6.34 14.04 13.82
CA CYS A 410 4.98 14.36 13.35
C CYS A 410 4.88 15.64 12.51
N ASN A 411 5.98 16.04 11.86
CA ASN A 411 6.06 17.19 10.97
C ASN A 411 7.01 16.92 9.79
N ALA A 412 7.16 15.65 9.42
CA ALA A 412 8.05 15.25 8.34
C ALA A 412 7.42 15.57 6.98
N GLN A 413 8.25 15.97 6.03
CA GLN A 413 7.87 16.14 4.62
C GLN A 413 8.95 15.53 3.71
N ILE A 414 8.53 15.06 2.54
CA ILE A 414 9.39 14.38 1.57
C ILE A 414 9.36 15.15 0.25
N ALA A 415 10.53 15.32 -0.37
CA ALA A 415 10.64 15.76 -1.75
C ALA A 415 11.54 14.80 -2.55
N PRO A 416 11.19 14.42 -3.79
CA PRO A 416 12.10 13.69 -4.65
C PRO A 416 13.25 14.61 -5.07
N ILE A 417 14.43 14.04 -5.30
CA ILE A 417 15.61 14.77 -5.73
C ILE A 417 15.94 14.36 -7.17
N THR A 418 16.07 15.35 -8.06
CA THR A 418 16.53 15.11 -9.43
C THR A 418 17.98 14.65 -9.42
N LEU A 419 18.26 13.56 -10.14
CA LEU A 419 19.58 12.98 -10.30
C LEU A 419 20.15 13.36 -11.67
N SER A 420 21.37 13.88 -11.70
CA SER A 420 22.12 14.18 -12.94
C SER A 420 23.35 13.29 -13.10
N ASN A 421 23.86 13.16 -14.33
CA ASN A 421 25.05 12.35 -14.64
C ASN A 421 24.89 10.85 -14.29
N GLN A 422 23.67 10.32 -14.42
CA GLN A 422 23.41 8.90 -14.22
C GLN A 422 24.07 8.07 -15.33
N PRO A 423 24.84 7.01 -15.01
CA PRO A 423 25.37 6.11 -16.01
C PRO A 423 24.25 5.34 -16.72
N SER A 424 24.42 5.07 -18.01
CA SER A 424 23.41 4.32 -18.81
C SER A 424 23.13 2.91 -18.27
N SER A 425 24.10 2.28 -17.62
CA SER A 425 23.94 0.97 -16.96
C SER A 425 22.96 0.99 -15.79
N TYR A 426 22.67 2.16 -15.24
CA TYR A 426 21.77 2.40 -14.11
C TYR A 426 20.47 3.11 -14.52
N ASN A 427 20.15 3.13 -15.82
CA ASN A 427 18.97 3.83 -16.32
C ASN A 427 17.67 3.36 -15.62
N ASN A 428 16.95 4.30 -15.00
CA ASN A 428 15.76 4.06 -14.16
C ASN A 428 15.98 3.19 -12.91
N ARG A 429 17.23 3.06 -12.43
CA ARG A 429 17.60 2.23 -11.27
C ARG A 429 18.01 3.01 -10.04
N LEU A 430 18.14 4.33 -10.17
CA LEU A 430 18.58 5.20 -9.10
C LEU A 430 17.45 6.15 -8.73
N GLY A 431 17.22 6.31 -7.44
CA GLY A 431 16.27 7.25 -6.89
C GLY A 431 16.85 7.95 -5.68
N ALA A 432 16.40 9.18 -5.41
CA ALA A 432 16.75 9.87 -4.18
C ALA A 432 15.63 10.76 -3.67
N TYR A 433 15.55 10.88 -2.34
CA TYR A 433 14.54 11.69 -1.66
C TYR A 433 15.16 12.49 -0.53
N ALA A 434 14.75 13.74 -0.40
CA ALA A 434 15.03 14.61 0.74
C ALA A 434 13.92 14.43 1.77
N VAL A 435 14.29 14.24 3.03
CA VAL A 435 13.37 14.18 4.16
C VAL A 435 13.63 15.36 5.07
N TYR A 436 12.62 16.21 5.21
CA TYR A 436 12.63 17.36 6.11
C TYR A 436 11.86 17.01 7.37
N ARG A 437 12.34 17.46 8.53
CA ARG A 437 11.57 17.43 9.77
C ARG A 437 11.43 18.87 10.26
N GLY A 438 10.23 19.43 10.11
CA GLY A 438 10.05 20.88 10.13
C GLY A 438 10.74 21.54 8.93
N ASN A 439 11.45 22.65 9.15
CA ASN A 439 12.08 23.42 8.07
C ASN A 439 13.51 22.97 7.73
N THR A 440 14.00 21.88 8.32
CA THR A 440 15.39 21.45 8.20
C THR A 440 15.49 20.16 7.40
N LEU A 441 16.43 20.10 6.45
CA LEU A 441 16.83 18.86 5.80
C LEU A 441 17.47 17.92 6.83
N THR A 442 16.79 16.82 7.14
CA THR A 442 17.26 15.83 8.13
C THR A 442 18.00 14.68 7.46
N SER A 443 17.45 14.18 6.34
CA SER A 443 17.99 12.99 5.68
C SER A 443 17.97 13.10 4.16
N VAL A 444 18.96 12.49 3.52
CA VAL A 444 18.98 12.20 2.10
C VAL A 444 18.95 10.67 1.93
N VAL A 445 17.88 10.16 1.34
CA VAL A 445 17.67 8.75 1.03
C VAL A 445 18.19 8.50 -0.38
N MET A 446 19.07 7.51 -0.55
CA MET A 446 19.63 7.11 -1.84
C MET A 446 19.29 5.64 -2.09
N ILE A 447 18.63 5.38 -3.21
CA ILE A 447 18.12 4.07 -3.59
C ILE A 447 18.88 3.61 -4.84
N ASN A 448 19.49 2.44 -4.76
CA ASN A 448 20.03 1.72 -5.91
C ASN A 448 19.22 0.41 -6.08
N SER A 449 18.27 0.45 -7.01
CA SER A 449 17.42 -0.69 -7.38
C SER A 449 18.01 -1.52 -8.53
N GLN A 450 19.28 -1.32 -8.91
CA GLN A 450 19.96 -2.21 -9.84
C GLN A 450 19.91 -3.64 -9.25
N PRO A 451 19.29 -4.61 -9.95
CA PRO A 451 19.18 -5.96 -9.42
C PRO A 451 20.56 -6.59 -9.28
N TYR A 452 20.88 -7.03 -8.06
CA TYR A 452 22.02 -7.86 -7.77
C TYR A 452 21.52 -9.15 -7.13
N TYR A 453 21.93 -10.30 -7.64
CA TYR A 453 21.52 -11.60 -7.10
C TYR A 453 22.62 -12.19 -6.22
N SER A 454 22.23 -12.88 -5.16
CA SER A 454 23.13 -13.43 -4.15
C SER A 454 24.21 -14.37 -4.73
N TYR A 455 23.92 -15.02 -5.86
CA TYR A 455 24.81 -15.93 -6.59
C TYR A 455 25.68 -15.25 -7.67
N SER A 456 25.60 -13.93 -7.85
CA SER A 456 26.30 -13.19 -8.91
C SER A 456 27.75 -12.77 -8.58
N GLY A 457 28.30 -13.19 -7.43
CA GLY A 457 29.71 -12.94 -7.08
C GLY A 457 29.92 -11.64 -6.30
N ASN A 458 30.57 -10.64 -6.91
CA ASN A 458 30.85 -9.35 -6.26
C ASN A 458 29.85 -8.28 -6.73
N PRO A 459 29.21 -7.54 -5.81
CA PRO A 459 28.30 -6.46 -6.18
C PRO A 459 29.05 -5.24 -6.71
N SER A 460 28.41 -4.48 -7.60
CA SER A 460 28.86 -3.15 -7.98
C SER A 460 28.27 -2.09 -7.05
N TYR A 461 28.81 -0.87 -7.14
CA TYR A 461 28.42 0.28 -6.34
C TYR A 461 28.29 1.51 -7.24
N GLN A 462 27.26 2.31 -6.97
CA GLN A 462 27.10 3.63 -7.56
C GLN A 462 27.43 4.70 -6.51
N ASN A 463 28.30 5.64 -6.87
CA ASN A 463 28.65 6.78 -6.02
C ASN A 463 27.64 7.91 -6.21
N PHE A 464 26.95 8.28 -5.13
CA PHE A 464 26.06 9.43 -5.03
C PHE A 464 26.83 10.63 -4.49
N ALA A 465 27.09 11.63 -5.32
CA ALA A 465 27.74 12.89 -4.94
C ALA A 465 26.68 13.94 -4.57
N ILE A 466 26.54 14.20 -3.27
CA ILE A 466 25.51 15.05 -2.68
C ILE A 466 26.10 16.42 -2.38
N SER A 467 25.42 17.48 -2.83
CA SER A 467 25.74 18.87 -2.43
C SER A 467 24.98 19.25 -1.16
N LEU A 468 25.70 19.49 -0.07
CA LEU A 468 25.21 19.83 1.28
C LEU A 468 26.00 21.00 1.88
N PRO A 469 26.02 22.19 1.24
CA PRO A 469 26.86 23.32 1.68
C PRO A 469 26.55 23.78 3.12
N SER A 470 25.29 23.68 3.57
CA SER A 470 24.91 24.01 4.95
C SER A 470 25.43 23.03 6.01
N LEU A 471 25.91 21.86 5.59
CA LEU A 471 26.46 20.82 6.46
C LEU A 471 27.98 20.66 6.29
N ALA A 472 28.66 21.58 5.58
CA ALA A 472 30.11 21.50 5.37
C ALA A 472 30.87 21.30 6.68
N GLY A 473 31.76 20.30 6.71
CA GLY A 473 32.53 19.92 7.90
C GLY A 473 31.75 19.18 8.99
N GLN A 474 30.44 18.97 8.85
CA GLN A 474 29.64 18.23 9.83
C GLN A 474 29.68 16.72 9.57
N THR A 475 29.54 15.94 10.64
CA THR A 475 29.38 14.49 10.57
C THR A 475 27.91 14.11 10.40
N VAL A 476 27.64 13.26 9.43
CA VAL A 476 26.33 12.61 9.22
C VAL A 476 26.40 11.12 9.57
N TYR A 477 25.27 10.57 9.97
CA TYR A 477 25.09 9.13 10.21
C TYR A 477 24.60 8.45 8.93
N LEU A 478 25.09 7.24 8.66
CA LEU A 478 24.57 6.40 7.60
C LEU A 478 23.73 5.25 8.17
N SER A 479 22.53 5.08 7.63
CA SER A 479 21.67 3.91 7.87
C SER A 479 21.48 3.13 6.58
N VAL A 480 21.45 1.80 6.67
CA VAL A 480 21.53 0.93 5.47
C VAL A 480 20.44 -0.13 5.51
N LEU A 481 19.67 -0.25 4.43
CA LEU A 481 18.80 -1.40 4.16
C LEU A 481 19.57 -2.40 3.32
N TYR A 482 19.78 -3.61 3.83
CA TYR A 482 20.70 -4.58 3.24
C TYR A 482 20.18 -6.01 3.30
N ALA A 483 20.50 -6.77 2.25
CA ALA A 483 20.50 -8.22 2.20
C ALA A 483 21.61 -8.69 1.24
N ASN A 484 21.85 -10.01 1.17
CA ASN A 484 22.85 -10.58 0.27
C ASN A 484 22.54 -10.32 -1.23
N GLY A 485 21.27 -10.21 -1.60
CA GLY A 485 20.82 -9.89 -2.95
C GLY A 485 19.33 -9.60 -3.00
N ALA A 486 18.83 -9.14 -4.14
CA ALA A 486 17.42 -8.87 -4.39
C ALA A 486 16.55 -10.14 -4.26
N ASP A 487 17.13 -11.31 -4.49
CA ASP A 487 16.52 -12.64 -4.34
C ASP A 487 16.46 -13.16 -2.89
N ALA A 488 17.05 -12.45 -1.93
CA ALA A 488 17.10 -12.92 -0.55
C ALA A 488 15.70 -12.99 0.08
N THR A 489 15.36 -14.13 0.68
CA THR A 489 14.11 -14.37 1.41
C THR A 489 14.28 -14.31 2.93
N SER A 490 15.51 -14.14 3.41
CA SER A 490 15.88 -14.10 4.83
C SER A 490 17.20 -13.36 5.03
N ASN A 491 17.53 -13.06 6.29
CA ASN A 491 18.73 -12.34 6.72
C ASN A 491 18.76 -10.89 6.19
N ILE A 492 17.59 -10.25 6.15
CA ILE A 492 17.49 -8.83 5.83
C ILE A 492 17.84 -8.05 7.10
N GLN A 493 18.49 -6.92 6.95
CA GLN A 493 18.71 -5.99 8.05
C GLN A 493 18.42 -4.55 7.63
N TRP A 494 17.85 -3.79 8.57
CA TRP A 494 17.77 -2.34 8.49
C TRP A 494 18.63 -1.73 9.58
N ASN A 495 19.64 -0.96 9.20
CA ASN A 495 20.58 -0.31 10.11
C ASN A 495 21.20 -1.30 11.13
N GLY A 496 21.53 -2.50 10.68
CA GLY A 496 22.09 -3.57 11.51
C GLY A 496 21.10 -4.25 12.46
N ILE A 497 19.80 -3.99 12.32
CA ILE A 497 18.72 -4.60 13.08
C ILE A 497 18.03 -5.66 12.22
N SER A 498 17.87 -6.86 12.78
CA SER A 498 17.01 -7.94 12.28
C SER A 498 15.75 -8.04 13.13
N TYR A 499 14.61 -8.30 12.51
CA TYR A 499 13.35 -8.61 13.21
C TYR A 499 12.99 -10.09 13.11
N GLU A 500 13.69 -10.85 12.25
CA GLU A 500 13.46 -12.28 12.08
C GLU A 500 14.24 -13.12 13.11
N GLN A 501 15.45 -12.69 13.51
CA GLN A 501 16.34 -13.49 14.36
C GLN A 501 15.79 -13.80 15.76
N SER A 502 14.97 -12.90 16.31
CA SER A 502 14.33 -13.14 17.61
C SER A 502 13.25 -14.23 17.56
N GLY A 503 12.79 -14.62 16.37
CA GLY A 503 11.64 -15.51 16.17
C GLY A 503 10.29 -14.91 16.57
N THR A 504 10.28 -13.74 17.20
CA THR A 504 9.08 -13.10 17.78
C THR A 504 8.77 -11.74 17.17
N GLY A 505 9.56 -11.28 16.20
CA GLY A 505 9.43 -9.95 15.62
C GLY A 505 10.07 -8.83 16.46
N GLN A 506 10.66 -9.14 17.61
CA GLN A 506 11.42 -8.17 18.40
C GLN A 506 12.74 -7.81 17.70
N PRO A 507 13.20 -6.55 17.79
CA PRO A 507 14.43 -6.11 17.14
C PRO A 507 15.67 -6.74 17.81
N SER A 508 16.51 -7.36 17.00
CA SER A 508 17.82 -7.91 17.39
C SER A 508 18.92 -7.19 16.63
N THR A 509 19.90 -6.61 17.35
CA THR A 509 21.09 -6.02 16.71
C THR A 509 22.01 -7.15 16.22
N VAL A 510 22.08 -7.32 14.91
CA VAL A 510 22.96 -8.29 14.23
C VAL A 510 24.25 -7.63 13.72
N ASN A 511 24.25 -6.30 13.61
CA ASN A 511 25.44 -5.49 13.35
C ASN A 511 25.35 -4.18 14.13
N GLY A 512 26.22 -4.00 15.14
CA GLY A 512 26.24 -2.80 15.99
C GLY A 512 27.03 -1.61 15.41
N SER A 513 27.55 -1.73 14.19
CA SER A 513 28.40 -0.70 13.60
C SER A 513 27.58 0.56 13.27
N GLN A 514 27.91 1.68 13.91
CA GLN A 514 27.36 2.98 13.54
C GLN A 514 28.23 3.60 12.46
N TRP A 515 27.72 3.61 11.23
CA TRP A 515 28.39 4.25 10.11
C TRP A 515 28.22 5.77 10.16
N THR A 516 29.29 6.51 9.89
CA THR A 516 29.31 7.96 9.79
C THR A 516 30.21 8.42 8.65
N MET A 517 29.94 9.61 8.11
CA MET A 517 30.81 10.29 7.15
C MET A 517 30.84 11.78 7.47
N THR A 518 31.94 12.45 7.13
CA THR A 518 32.05 13.91 7.26
C THR A 518 31.81 14.55 5.90
N VAL A 519 30.92 15.54 5.85
CA VAL A 519 30.70 16.36 4.66
C VAL A 519 31.95 17.19 4.42
N GLY A 520 32.45 17.20 3.18
CA GLY A 520 33.65 17.96 2.80
C GLY A 520 33.51 19.45 3.14
N SER A 521 34.65 20.14 3.27
CA SER A 521 34.68 21.58 3.49
C SER A 521 34.06 22.38 2.33
N ASP A 522 34.01 21.76 1.14
CA ASP A 522 33.33 22.26 -0.05
C ASP A 522 31.82 22.00 -0.04
N GLY A 523 31.29 21.33 0.99
CA GLY A 523 29.90 20.93 1.10
C GLY A 523 29.55 19.63 0.39
N THR A 524 30.53 18.90 -0.19
CA THR A 524 30.25 17.67 -0.93
C THR A 524 30.31 16.44 -0.02
N LEU A 525 29.39 15.50 -0.21
CA LEU A 525 29.44 14.17 0.40
C LEU A 525 29.25 13.10 -0.68
N THR A 526 30.22 12.20 -0.84
CA THR A 526 30.12 11.09 -1.80
C THR A 526 29.84 9.78 -1.08
N VAL A 527 28.64 9.22 -1.28
CA VAL A 527 28.20 7.99 -0.61
C VAL A 527 28.15 6.84 -1.63
N PRO A 528 28.92 5.74 -1.43
CA PRO A 528 28.79 4.54 -2.25
C PRO A 528 27.53 3.77 -1.85
N VAL A 529 26.68 3.46 -2.83
CA VAL A 529 25.46 2.67 -2.63
C VAL A 529 25.53 1.41 -3.50
N ARG A 530 25.55 0.26 -2.84
CA ARG A 530 25.62 -1.05 -3.47
C ARG A 530 24.39 -1.29 -4.36
N ASP A 531 24.55 -2.06 -5.43
CA ASP A 531 23.40 -2.61 -6.16
C ASP A 531 22.46 -3.37 -5.21
N SER A 532 21.15 -3.16 -5.38
CA SER A 532 20.11 -3.65 -4.47
C SER A 532 20.36 -3.23 -3.02
N GLN A 533 20.40 -1.92 -2.77
CA GLN A 533 20.60 -1.34 -1.43
C GLN A 533 19.94 0.04 -1.33
N VAL A 534 19.58 0.41 -0.10
CA VAL A 534 19.26 1.80 0.25
C VAL A 534 20.22 2.28 1.33
N VAL A 535 20.76 3.49 1.14
CA VAL A 535 21.57 4.18 2.15
C VAL A 535 20.93 5.53 2.45
N VAL A 536 20.85 5.87 3.73
CA VAL A 536 20.32 7.15 4.20
C VAL A 536 21.42 7.89 4.94
N ALA A 537 21.81 9.05 4.42
CA ALA A 537 22.67 9.99 5.12
C ALA A 537 21.79 10.94 5.95
N SER A 538 22.00 11.01 7.26
CA SER A 538 21.15 11.77 8.18
C SER A 538 21.94 12.57 9.20
N THR A 539 21.42 13.73 9.59
CA THR A 539 21.97 14.54 10.69
C THR A 539 21.65 13.95 12.07
N VAL A 540 20.81 12.92 12.13
CA VAL A 540 20.43 12.22 13.37
C VAL A 540 20.62 10.71 13.24
N ARG A 541 20.71 10.03 14.39
CA ARG A 541 20.70 8.56 14.43
C ARG A 541 19.25 8.07 14.33
N LEU A 542 18.85 7.63 13.15
CA LEU A 542 17.49 7.14 12.88
C LEU A 542 17.11 6.02 13.86
N GLY A 543 15.87 6.07 14.36
CA GLY A 543 15.31 5.10 15.30
C GLY A 543 15.78 5.21 16.76
N ARG A 544 16.55 6.26 17.11
CA ARG A 544 17.02 6.51 18.49
C ARG A 544 16.44 7.79 19.11
N GLU A 545 15.45 8.36 18.46
CA GLU A 545 14.91 9.68 18.78
C GLU A 545 13.70 9.56 19.71
N ALA A 546 13.51 10.56 20.58
CA ALA A 546 12.34 10.64 21.44
C ALA A 546 11.15 11.23 20.68
N VAL A 547 9.93 10.78 21.03
CA VAL A 547 8.70 11.29 20.44
C VAL A 547 8.52 12.77 20.76
N ASN A 548 8.26 13.58 19.73
CA ASN A 548 7.87 14.97 19.93
C ASN A 548 6.37 15.05 20.25
N THR A 549 6.03 14.77 21.51
CA THR A 549 4.63 14.67 21.97
C THR A 549 3.82 15.93 21.64
N LYS A 550 4.42 17.12 21.76
CA LYS A 550 3.74 18.39 21.45
C LYS A 550 3.38 18.49 19.97
N ASN A 551 4.33 18.20 19.07
CA ASN A 551 4.06 18.24 17.64
C ASN A 551 3.05 17.15 17.24
N CYS A 552 3.18 15.95 17.79
CA CYS A 552 2.27 14.85 17.49
C CYS A 552 0.85 15.12 17.97
N GLN A 553 0.66 15.67 19.17
CA GLN A 553 -0.65 16.13 19.65
C GLN A 553 -1.21 17.25 18.77
N SER A 554 -0.37 18.19 18.33
CA SER A 554 -0.79 19.28 17.44
C SER A 554 -1.22 18.76 16.07
N PHE A 555 -0.46 17.82 15.51
CA PHE A 555 -0.77 17.14 14.26
C PHE A 555 -2.11 16.39 14.37
N ILE A 556 -2.27 15.56 15.40
CA ILE A 556 -3.51 14.85 15.70
C ILE A 556 -4.68 15.83 15.83
N SER A 557 -4.53 16.96 16.53
CA SER A 557 -5.60 17.95 16.69
C SER A 557 -5.97 18.61 15.36
N SER A 558 -4.99 18.83 14.47
CA SER A 558 -5.21 19.42 13.15
C SER A 558 -5.87 18.45 12.16
N THR A 559 -5.57 17.15 12.25
CA THR A 559 -6.18 16.11 11.43
C THR A 559 -7.52 15.64 12.00
N ALA A 560 -7.68 15.63 13.32
CA ALA A 560 -8.95 15.44 14.03
C ALA A 560 -9.92 16.61 13.78
N ALA A 561 -9.46 17.85 13.67
CA ALA A 561 -10.32 18.96 13.24
C ALA A 561 -10.91 18.75 11.82
N SER A 562 -10.34 17.84 11.03
CA SER A 562 -10.85 17.39 9.73
C SER A 562 -11.51 16.00 9.72
N SER A 563 -11.59 15.28 10.86
CA SER A 563 -12.18 13.91 10.91
C SER A 563 -12.87 13.52 12.23
N SER A 564 -12.78 14.34 13.28
CA SER A 564 -13.41 14.11 14.59
C SER A 564 -13.67 15.45 15.30
N GLY A 565 -14.90 15.95 15.15
CA GLY A 565 -15.43 17.09 15.91
C GLY A 565 -15.70 16.79 17.40
N GLY A 566 -14.91 15.95 18.06
CA GLY A 566 -15.07 15.59 19.47
C GLY A 566 -14.46 16.64 20.40
N GLY A 567 -15.12 17.78 20.58
CA GLY A 567 -14.72 18.79 21.55
C GLY A 567 -15.94 19.46 22.17
N SER A 568 -16.34 19.01 23.37
CA SER A 568 -17.25 19.75 24.24
C SER A 568 -16.55 21.03 24.69
N ALA A 569 -16.79 22.13 23.98
CA ALA A 569 -16.48 23.48 24.45
C ALA A 569 -17.81 24.19 24.71
N SER A 570 -18.19 24.31 25.98
CA SER A 570 -19.21 25.26 26.38
C SER A 570 -18.64 26.67 26.16
N GLY A 571 -19.15 27.41 25.17
CA GLY A 571 -18.77 28.80 24.97
C GLY A 571 -19.04 29.33 23.57
N THR A 572 -20.18 30.01 23.42
CA THR A 572 -20.55 30.95 22.33
C THR A 572 -20.69 30.41 20.90
N SER A 573 -21.89 30.58 20.37
CA SER A 573 -22.46 30.10 19.10
C SER A 573 -21.90 30.79 17.85
N GLY A 574 -20.73 30.35 17.39
CA GLY A 574 -20.37 30.43 15.97
C GLY A 574 -20.53 29.04 15.34
N SER A 575 -21.52 28.82 14.48
CA SER A 575 -21.68 27.54 13.76
C SER A 575 -20.42 27.27 12.93
N LYS A 576 -19.67 26.20 13.25
CA LYS A 576 -18.58 25.73 12.38
C LYS A 576 -19.17 25.43 10.98
N PRO A 577 -18.50 25.79 9.88
CA PRO A 577 -18.94 25.45 8.54
C PRO A 577 -19.14 23.94 8.39
N ALA A 578 -20.14 23.52 7.60
CA ALA A 578 -20.34 22.11 7.28
C ALA A 578 -19.10 21.51 6.59
N PRO A 579 -18.78 20.23 6.80
CA PRO A 579 -17.56 19.60 6.29
C PRO A 579 -17.64 19.23 4.79
N THR A 580 -18.05 20.17 3.96
CA THR A 580 -18.31 19.96 2.53
C THR A 580 -17.04 20.03 1.68
N PHE A 581 -17.15 19.71 0.39
CA PHE A 581 -16.07 19.94 -0.56
C PHE A 581 -15.73 21.43 -0.69
N LYS A 582 -14.43 21.70 -0.84
CA LYS A 582 -13.90 23.03 -1.18
C LYS A 582 -14.37 23.49 -2.57
N SER A 583 -14.50 22.57 -3.51
CA SER A 583 -15.05 22.81 -4.84
C SER A 583 -15.64 21.55 -5.46
N THR A 584 -16.78 21.69 -6.13
CA THR A 584 -17.42 20.69 -7.00
C THR A 584 -17.18 20.99 -8.49
N THR A 585 -16.39 22.01 -8.80
CA THR A 585 -16.04 22.41 -10.18
C THR A 585 -14.53 22.52 -10.35
N GLY A 586 -14.06 22.61 -11.60
CA GLY A 586 -12.63 22.71 -11.93
C GLY A 586 -11.94 21.37 -12.16
N PHE A 587 -12.69 20.26 -12.14
CA PHE A 587 -12.20 18.94 -12.54
C PHE A 587 -11.85 18.92 -14.03
N LYS A 588 -10.78 18.20 -14.38
CA LYS A 588 -10.52 17.89 -15.80
C LYS A 588 -11.45 16.77 -16.22
N SER A 589 -12.11 16.92 -17.38
CA SER A 589 -12.91 15.83 -17.96
C SER A 589 -12.01 14.64 -18.26
N ASN A 590 -12.22 13.54 -17.55
CA ASN A 590 -11.51 12.26 -17.78
C ASN A 590 -12.31 11.31 -18.68
N LEU A 591 -13.51 11.71 -19.11
CA LEU A 591 -14.28 10.91 -20.06
C LEU A 591 -13.60 11.00 -21.44
N PRO A 592 -13.33 9.87 -22.11
CA PRO A 592 -13.07 9.91 -23.54
C PRO A 592 -14.26 10.63 -24.19
N LEU A 593 -13.98 11.60 -25.05
CA LEU A 593 -15.01 12.29 -25.82
C LEU A 593 -15.91 11.22 -26.46
N SER A 594 -17.22 11.36 -26.30
CA SER A 594 -18.16 10.41 -26.91
C SER A 594 -17.86 10.32 -28.41
N MET A 595 -18.09 9.16 -29.01
CA MET A 595 -17.87 9.01 -30.45
C MET A 595 -18.64 10.08 -31.24
N THR A 596 -19.81 10.48 -30.74
CA THR A 596 -20.61 11.62 -31.24
C THR A 596 -19.91 12.97 -31.09
N ALA A 597 -19.24 13.24 -29.95
CA ALA A 597 -18.46 14.45 -29.75
C ALA A 597 -17.20 14.48 -30.64
N ILE A 598 -16.53 13.33 -30.81
CA ILE A 598 -15.40 13.17 -31.73
C ILE A 598 -15.85 13.41 -33.18
N ILE A 599 -16.97 12.81 -33.59
CA ILE A 599 -17.57 13.00 -34.91
C ILE A 599 -18.01 14.45 -35.10
N ALA A 600 -18.59 15.10 -34.09
CA ALA A 600 -19.00 16.50 -34.17
C ALA A 600 -17.79 17.45 -34.28
N ILE A 601 -16.70 17.19 -33.55
CA ILE A 601 -15.44 17.94 -33.63
C ILE A 601 -14.77 17.71 -34.99
N ALA A 602 -14.76 16.46 -35.49
CA ALA A 602 -14.21 16.12 -36.80
C ALA A 602 -15.05 16.74 -37.95
N ALA A 603 -16.37 16.69 -37.85
CA ALA A 603 -17.28 17.33 -38.81
C ALA A 603 -17.17 18.85 -38.78
N GLY A 604 -17.09 19.46 -37.58
CA GLY A 604 -16.88 20.90 -37.42
C GLY A 604 -15.51 21.37 -37.93
N GLY A 605 -14.45 20.61 -37.65
CA GLY A 605 -13.10 20.88 -38.16
C GLY A 605 -12.98 20.70 -39.68
N GLY A 606 -13.67 19.71 -40.24
CA GLY A 606 -13.75 19.49 -41.69
C GLY A 606 -14.45 20.63 -42.43
N VAL A 607 -15.56 21.15 -41.88
CA VAL A 607 -16.28 22.30 -42.45
C VAL A 607 -15.43 23.57 -42.41
N LEU A 608 -14.68 23.80 -41.32
CA LEU A 608 -13.76 24.94 -41.20
C LEU A 608 -12.62 24.86 -42.22
N LEU A 609 -12.03 23.68 -42.41
CA LEU A 609 -10.97 23.45 -43.39
C LEU A 609 -11.46 23.63 -44.83
N ILE A 610 -12.66 23.13 -45.16
CA ILE A 610 -13.27 23.33 -46.49
C ILE A 610 -13.60 24.81 -46.74
N ALA A 611 -14.08 25.52 -45.72
CA ALA A 611 -14.34 26.96 -45.82
C ALA A 611 -13.04 27.75 -46.05
N LEU A 612 -11.96 27.41 -45.34
CA LEU A 612 -10.64 28.03 -45.54
C LEU A 612 -10.06 27.72 -46.92
N LEU A 613 -10.19 26.47 -47.40
CA LEU A 613 -9.75 26.07 -48.73
C LEU A 613 -10.54 26.81 -49.83
N GLY A 614 -11.85 26.94 -49.67
CA GLY A 614 -12.71 27.74 -50.55
C GLY A 614 -12.33 29.22 -50.57
N LEU A 615 -11.96 29.78 -49.40
CA LEU A 615 -11.51 31.16 -49.28
C LEU A 615 -10.14 31.38 -49.94
N PHE A 616 -9.22 30.41 -49.81
CA PHE A 616 -7.94 30.40 -50.51
C PHE A 616 -8.12 30.33 -52.03
N ILE A 617 -8.97 29.41 -52.52
CA ILE A 617 -9.29 29.29 -53.96
C ILE A 617 -9.91 30.59 -54.47
N TRP A 618 -10.85 31.18 -53.72
CA TRP A 618 -11.45 32.46 -54.09
C TRP A 618 -10.43 33.61 -54.15
N CYS A 619 -9.50 33.67 -53.20
CA CYS A 619 -8.41 34.65 -53.19
C CYS A 619 -7.45 34.45 -54.38
N CYS A 620 -7.11 33.20 -54.70
CA CYS A 620 -6.29 32.85 -55.86
C CYS A 620 -6.99 33.21 -57.18
N VAL A 621 -8.26 32.87 -57.35
CA VAL A 621 -9.06 33.21 -58.54
C VAL A 621 -9.18 34.73 -58.70
N ARG A 622 -9.44 35.46 -57.61
CA ARG A 622 -9.52 36.94 -57.63
C ARG A 622 -8.19 37.58 -57.97
N SER A 623 -7.08 37.03 -57.46
CA SER A 623 -5.72 37.51 -57.74
C SER A 623 -5.30 37.21 -59.18
N CYS A 624 -5.62 36.03 -59.72
CA CYS A 624 -5.42 35.67 -61.11
C CYS A 624 -6.25 36.54 -62.06
N LYS A 625 -7.51 36.86 -61.71
CA LYS A 625 -8.37 37.76 -62.51
C LYS A 625 -7.83 39.19 -62.51
N LYS A 626 -7.26 39.66 -61.39
CA LYS A 626 -6.57 40.96 -61.29
C LYS A 626 -5.25 40.98 -62.08
N SER A 627 -4.49 39.88 -62.06
CA SER A 627 -3.26 39.69 -62.84
C SER A 627 -3.54 39.67 -64.35
N ASN A 628 -4.57 38.94 -64.80
CA ASN A 628 -4.95 38.90 -66.21
C ASN A 628 -5.45 40.27 -66.72
N ARG A 629 -6.16 41.05 -65.88
CA ARG A 629 -6.49 42.46 -66.21
C ARG A 629 -5.25 43.36 -66.32
N ARG A 630 -4.20 43.11 -65.52
CA ARG A 630 -2.91 43.83 -65.62
C ARG A 630 -2.11 43.42 -66.87
N LYS A 631 -2.08 42.12 -67.21
CA LYS A 631 -1.43 41.60 -68.43
C LYS A 631 -2.13 42.09 -69.69
N ALA A 632 -3.47 42.15 -69.72
CA ALA A 632 -4.23 42.73 -70.82
C ALA A 632 -3.96 44.24 -71.01
N ARG A 633 -3.75 44.99 -69.92
CA ARG A 633 -3.31 46.40 -69.98
C ARG A 633 -1.86 46.56 -70.45
N SER A 634 -0.98 45.62 -70.11
CA SER A 634 0.46 45.69 -70.46
C SER A 634 0.71 45.26 -71.92
N ALA A 635 -0.06 44.31 -72.44
CA ALA A 635 0.00 43.88 -73.84
C ALA A 635 -0.47 44.95 -74.85
N ALA A 636 -1.21 45.98 -74.39
CA ALA A 636 -1.59 47.13 -75.21
C ALA A 636 -0.49 48.20 -75.34
N ILE A 637 0.58 48.13 -74.53
CA ILE A 637 1.58 49.20 -74.40
C ILE A 637 2.94 48.83 -75.03
N LEU A 638 3.17 47.57 -75.42
CA LEU A 638 4.45 47.12 -75.98
C LEU A 638 4.31 46.69 -77.45
N LYS A 639 3.95 47.66 -78.32
CA LYS A 639 4.33 47.67 -79.73
C LYS A 639 5.61 48.52 -79.87
N ALA A 640 6.78 47.89 -79.77
CA ALA A 640 8.04 48.43 -80.29
C ALA A 640 9.05 47.27 -80.49
N PRO A 641 9.78 47.21 -81.62
CA PRO A 641 10.56 46.05 -82.06
C PRO A 641 12.03 46.03 -81.53
N PRO A 642 12.78 44.92 -81.74
CA PRO A 642 13.81 44.42 -80.83
C PRO A 642 15.24 44.87 -81.17
N ARG A 643 16.17 44.66 -80.22
CA ARG A 643 17.62 44.60 -80.46
C ARG A 643 18.22 43.30 -79.92
N HIS A 644 19.27 42.92 -80.61
CA HIS A 644 19.85 41.60 -80.83
C HIS A 644 21.17 41.44 -80.04
N ASP A 645 21.72 40.22 -80.05
CA ASP A 645 23.14 39.83 -79.80
C ASP A 645 23.55 39.60 -78.32
N ASP A 646 24.34 38.61 -77.89
CA ASP A 646 25.02 37.45 -78.51
C ASP A 646 25.50 36.45 -77.41
N HIS A 647 25.26 35.14 -77.60
CA HIS A 647 26.14 33.94 -77.49
C HIS A 647 27.22 33.74 -76.34
N PRO A 648 27.93 32.58 -76.22
CA PRO A 648 27.61 31.49 -75.28
C PRO A 648 28.86 30.99 -74.46
N LEU A 649 28.73 29.90 -73.68
CA LEU A 649 29.62 28.69 -73.71
C LEU A 649 29.84 27.96 -72.36
N LEU A 650 29.83 26.61 -72.48
CA LEU A 650 30.56 25.54 -71.75
C LEU A 650 29.87 24.77 -70.59
N GLU A 651 29.23 23.66 -71.00
CA GLU A 651 29.45 22.24 -70.63
C GLU A 651 30.34 21.89 -69.42
N ARG A 652 29.88 20.94 -68.57
CA ARG A 652 30.23 19.50 -68.73
C ARG A 652 29.43 18.59 -67.78
N ASP A 653 29.22 17.38 -68.31
CA ASP A 653 28.38 16.27 -67.88
C ASP A 653 28.82 15.52 -66.61
N GLY A 654 27.91 14.68 -66.09
CA GLY A 654 28.29 13.31 -65.74
C GLY A 654 27.51 12.59 -64.64
N ALA A 655 26.49 11.83 -65.06
CA ALA A 655 26.09 10.49 -64.59
C ALA A 655 25.24 10.32 -63.30
N ASP A 656 23.93 10.25 -63.53
CA ASP A 656 23.08 9.04 -63.54
C ASP A 656 22.82 8.14 -62.31
N GLU A 657 21.50 7.89 -62.19
CA GLU A 657 20.78 6.69 -61.74
C GLU A 657 20.63 6.34 -60.24
N SER A 658 19.56 5.69 -59.77
CA SER A 658 18.14 5.60 -60.14
C SER A 658 17.45 4.77 -59.02
N TYR A 659 16.27 5.24 -58.59
CA TYR A 659 15.07 4.55 -58.09
C TYR A 659 15.06 3.26 -57.20
N ALA A 660 14.16 3.38 -56.19
CA ALA A 660 13.06 2.44 -55.82
C ALA A 660 13.24 1.35 -54.72
N SER A 661 12.73 1.70 -53.52
CA SER A 661 11.62 1.11 -52.74
C SER A 661 11.19 -0.39 -52.79
N TYR A 662 11.05 -0.96 -51.56
CA TYR A 662 10.18 -2.07 -51.04
C TYR A 662 10.46 -3.52 -51.51
N PRO A 663 10.10 -4.62 -50.77
CA PRO A 663 8.91 -4.79 -49.90
C PRO A 663 9.03 -5.68 -48.63
N ALA A 664 7.89 -5.87 -47.95
CA ALA A 664 7.62 -6.76 -46.81
C ALA A 664 7.46 -8.25 -47.22
N TYR A 665 7.68 -9.19 -46.27
CA TYR A 665 7.16 -10.57 -46.34
C TYR A 665 6.99 -11.28 -44.97
N GLN A 666 6.11 -12.29 -44.96
CA GLN A 666 5.44 -12.99 -43.84
C GLN A 666 6.16 -14.22 -43.25
N LYS A 667 5.71 -14.61 -42.03
CA LYS A 667 5.50 -15.94 -41.38
C LYS A 667 6.32 -17.19 -41.77
N GLY A 668 6.75 -17.97 -40.75
CA GLY A 668 6.96 -19.42 -40.84
C GLY A 668 7.58 -20.11 -39.59
N TYR A 669 6.73 -20.84 -38.84
CA TYR A 669 6.88 -22.01 -37.93
C TYR A 669 8.24 -22.52 -37.41
N ASP A 670 8.33 -22.83 -36.09
CA ASP A 670 8.21 -24.21 -35.57
C ASP A 670 8.15 -24.28 -34.02
N ALA A 671 7.27 -25.15 -33.51
CA ALA A 671 6.92 -25.30 -32.10
C ALA A 671 6.83 -26.77 -31.70
N SER A 672 7.40 -27.12 -30.53
CA SER A 672 6.90 -28.07 -29.48
C SER A 672 8.03 -28.93 -28.84
N PRO A 673 7.84 -29.52 -27.63
CA PRO A 673 6.73 -29.37 -26.68
C PRO A 673 7.17 -28.93 -25.27
N ALA A 674 6.35 -28.07 -24.66
CA ALA A 674 6.41 -27.74 -23.23
C ALA A 674 5.72 -28.84 -22.39
N LEU A 675 6.33 -29.16 -21.25
CA LEU A 675 5.79 -30.03 -20.21
C LEU A 675 4.56 -29.38 -19.55
N LYS A 676 3.48 -30.16 -19.46
CA LYS A 676 2.27 -29.87 -18.71
C LYS A 676 2.49 -29.97 -17.20
N GLY A 677 1.80 -29.11 -16.45
CA GLY A 677 1.39 -29.39 -15.08
C GLY A 677 1.45 -28.14 -14.19
N TRP A 678 0.36 -27.94 -13.42
CA TRP A 678 0.11 -26.96 -12.35
C TRP A 678 -0.85 -25.82 -12.73
N ASP A 679 -2.13 -26.20 -12.78
CA ASP A 679 -3.29 -25.30 -12.78
C ASP A 679 -3.39 -24.54 -11.44
N SER A 680 -3.65 -23.24 -11.52
CA SER A 680 -4.03 -22.36 -10.41
C SER A 680 -5.24 -21.53 -10.85
N PRO A 681 -6.39 -21.56 -10.15
CA PRO A 681 -7.50 -20.65 -10.40
C PRO A 681 -7.65 -19.67 -9.20
N MET A 682 -8.21 -18.47 -9.31
CA MET A 682 -9.45 -18.12 -9.99
C MET A 682 -9.56 -16.60 -10.28
N THR A 683 -9.93 -16.27 -11.51
CA THR A 683 -11.05 -15.37 -11.81
C THR A 683 -12.09 -16.21 -12.59
N SER A 684 -13.32 -16.29 -12.09
CA SER A 684 -14.54 -16.90 -12.67
C SER A 684 -14.80 -18.43 -12.56
N VAL A 685 -15.94 -18.74 -11.92
CA VAL A 685 -16.88 -19.89 -12.01
C VAL A 685 -16.37 -21.27 -12.48
N SER A 686 -16.12 -22.20 -11.55
CA SER A 686 -16.74 -23.54 -11.49
C SER A 686 -16.25 -24.39 -10.30
N HIS A 687 -17.19 -25.19 -9.77
CA HIS A 687 -17.07 -26.34 -8.87
C HIS A 687 -16.72 -26.17 -7.38
N GLN A 688 -17.79 -26.27 -6.58
CA GLN A 688 -17.93 -27.13 -5.40
C GLN A 688 -16.69 -27.96 -5.06
N HIS A 689 -15.92 -27.49 -4.08
CA HIS A 689 -15.26 -28.38 -3.15
C HIS A 689 -15.69 -27.99 -1.75
N HIS A 690 -16.18 -28.97 -1.01
CA HIS A 690 -16.63 -28.84 0.37
C HIS A 690 -15.58 -28.09 1.18
N VAL A 691 -15.95 -26.90 1.66
CA VAL A 691 -15.33 -26.30 2.83
C VAL A 691 -15.51 -27.34 3.94
N LEU A 692 -14.44 -27.99 4.34
CA LEU A 692 -14.43 -28.72 5.60
C LEU A 692 -14.73 -27.67 6.68
N PRO A 693 -15.76 -27.86 7.52
CA PRO A 693 -16.10 -26.89 8.54
C PRO A 693 -14.86 -26.63 9.40
N SER A 694 -14.57 -25.35 9.59
CA SER A 694 -13.56 -24.89 10.54
C SER A 694 -13.73 -25.67 11.84
N GLN A 695 -12.74 -26.47 12.21
CA GLN A 695 -12.74 -27.10 13.52
C GLN A 695 -12.83 -26.00 14.58
N SER A 696 -13.76 -26.18 15.52
CA SER A 696 -13.95 -25.29 16.65
C SER A 696 -12.62 -25.12 17.40
N TYR A 697 -12.10 -23.90 17.43
CA TYR A 697 -10.96 -23.54 18.27
C TYR A 697 -11.41 -23.47 19.74
N ASN A 698 -11.53 -24.64 20.38
CA ASN A 698 -11.58 -24.76 21.83
C ASN A 698 -10.35 -25.56 22.28
N ASN A 699 -9.55 -24.91 23.14
CA ASN A 699 -8.39 -25.44 23.87
C ASN A 699 -7.09 -25.64 23.08
N VAL A 700 -6.30 -24.57 22.97
CA VAL A 700 -4.84 -24.67 22.93
C VAL A 700 -4.26 -23.73 23.99
N GLN A 701 -3.82 -24.30 25.10
CA GLN A 701 -2.97 -23.63 26.10
C GLN A 701 -1.50 -23.87 25.71
N PRO A 702 -0.62 -22.87 25.75
CA PRO A 702 0.80 -23.08 25.45
C PRO A 702 1.51 -23.77 26.63
N GLN A 703 2.03 -24.98 26.39
CA GLN A 703 2.98 -25.65 27.27
C GLN A 703 4.40 -25.24 26.85
N TYR A 704 5.13 -24.59 27.76
CA TYR A 704 6.57 -24.37 27.63
C TYR A 704 7.31 -25.56 28.22
N GLU A 705 8.13 -26.25 27.42
CA GLU A 705 9.18 -27.10 27.96
C GLU A 705 10.45 -26.97 27.11
N TYR A 706 11.47 -26.39 27.73
CA TYR A 706 12.82 -26.23 27.20
C TYR A 706 13.71 -27.30 27.86
N VAL A 707 14.30 -28.18 27.06
CA VAL A 707 15.39 -29.07 27.50
C VAL A 707 16.47 -29.08 26.40
N PRO A 708 17.73 -28.71 26.71
CA PRO A 708 18.83 -28.73 25.74
C PRO A 708 19.53 -30.11 25.70
N PRO A 709 20.00 -30.59 24.53
CA PRO A 709 20.86 -31.77 24.46
C PRO A 709 22.33 -31.41 24.74
N GLY A 710 22.94 -32.22 25.60
CA GLY A 710 24.29 -32.03 26.13
C GLY A 710 25.44 -32.39 25.19
N TYR A 711 26.60 -31.84 25.53
CA TYR A 711 27.92 -32.27 25.09
C TYR A 711 28.66 -32.87 26.29
N GLN A 712 29.16 -34.09 26.13
CA GLN A 712 30.09 -34.74 27.04
C GLN A 712 31.51 -34.22 26.81
N TYR A 713 32.27 -33.94 27.88
CA TYR A 713 33.68 -34.34 27.98
C TYR A 713 34.12 -34.47 29.44
N ASN A 714 35.16 -35.29 29.62
CA ASN A 714 35.57 -36.07 30.79
C ASN A 714 36.03 -35.34 32.07
N GLN A 715 35.98 -36.15 33.13
CA GLN A 715 36.35 -35.94 34.53
C GLN A 715 37.82 -35.57 34.78
N HIS A 716 38.06 -34.74 35.82
CA HIS A 716 39.08 -34.93 36.86
C HIS A 716 38.69 -34.17 38.15
N THR A 717 38.66 -34.88 39.28
CA THR A 717 38.46 -34.43 40.68
C THR A 717 39.82 -34.10 41.35
N PRO A 718 39.91 -33.70 42.65
CA PRO A 718 39.08 -32.83 43.51
C PRO A 718 39.92 -31.81 44.34
N GLN A 719 39.32 -30.82 45.02
CA GLN A 719 39.76 -30.37 46.37
C GLN A 719 38.79 -29.40 47.07
N MET A 720 38.85 -29.42 48.41
CA MET A 720 37.92 -28.93 49.44
C MET A 720 37.99 -27.43 49.75
N MET A 721 36.94 -26.84 50.34
CA MET A 721 36.90 -26.31 51.74
C MET A 721 35.69 -25.41 52.06
N HIS A 722 34.99 -25.78 53.13
CA HIS A 722 34.35 -25.01 54.22
C HIS A 722 33.56 -23.69 54.02
N SER A 723 32.30 -23.75 54.47
CA SER A 723 31.49 -22.63 55.04
C SER A 723 32.09 -22.07 56.36
N PRO A 724 31.54 -20.96 56.91
CA PRO A 724 30.44 -21.09 57.88
C PRO A 724 29.35 -20.00 57.81
N ALA A 725 28.28 -20.25 58.58
CA ALA A 725 26.96 -19.60 58.66
C ALA A 725 26.93 -18.29 59.49
N PRO A 726 25.76 -17.67 59.82
CA PRO A 726 24.86 -18.22 60.87
C PRO A 726 23.33 -18.01 60.70
N GLN A 727 22.60 -19.02 61.22
CA GLN A 727 21.41 -19.03 62.12
C GLN A 727 20.14 -18.22 61.80
N GLN A 728 18.96 -18.82 61.58
CA GLN A 728 18.04 -19.61 62.46
C GLN A 728 17.12 -18.78 63.38
N MET A 729 15.80 -18.91 63.15
CA MET A 729 14.75 -19.21 64.14
C MET A 729 13.60 -19.92 63.36
N HIS A 730 13.31 -21.22 63.51
CA HIS A 730 12.52 -21.91 64.57
C HIS A 730 11.12 -21.27 64.79
N PHE A 731 9.95 -21.93 64.79
CA PHE A 731 9.61 -23.32 65.16
C PHE A 731 8.20 -23.73 64.62
N GLN A 732 8.09 -25.02 64.28
CA GLN A 732 6.98 -25.99 64.45
C GLN A 732 5.59 -25.90 63.76
N GLN A 733 5.38 -26.91 62.91
CA GLN A 733 4.12 -27.62 62.62
C GLN A 733 3.72 -28.58 63.74
N THR A 734 2.42 -28.97 63.76
CA THR A 734 1.85 -30.35 63.89
C THR A 734 0.31 -30.20 63.82
N HIS A 735 -0.56 -31.07 63.28
CA HIS A 735 -0.59 -32.36 62.58
C HIS A 735 -2.02 -32.44 61.95
N VAL A 736 -2.37 -33.24 60.94
CA VAL A 736 -2.67 -34.70 61.01
C VAL A 736 -3.03 -35.21 59.58
N GLN A 737 -2.38 -36.31 59.20
CA GLN A 737 -2.69 -37.46 58.31
C GLN A 737 -3.26 -37.28 56.87
N ASN A 738 -2.65 -37.76 55.77
CA ASN A 738 -2.28 -39.12 55.28
C ASN A 738 -3.38 -39.75 54.35
N PRO A 739 -3.13 -40.80 53.54
CA PRO A 739 -2.62 -40.73 52.15
C PRO A 739 -3.34 -41.69 51.15
N TYR A 740 -2.92 -41.71 49.86
CA TYR A 740 -2.59 -42.88 49.01
C TYR A 740 -2.81 -42.68 47.51
N ARG A 741 -2.13 -43.55 46.75
CA ARG A 741 -1.64 -43.50 45.38
C ARG A 741 -2.26 -44.63 44.53
N ALA A 742 -2.49 -44.33 43.25
CA ALA A 742 -2.03 -45.05 42.05
C ALA A 742 -2.74 -46.29 41.43
N TYR A 743 -2.63 -46.30 40.08
CA TYR A 743 -2.44 -47.40 39.08
C TYR A 743 -3.58 -47.90 38.13
N SER A 744 -3.35 -47.60 36.83
CA SER A 744 -3.42 -48.38 35.55
C SER A 744 -4.68 -49.05 34.96
N ASN A 745 -4.96 -48.65 33.69
CA ASN A 745 -5.31 -49.37 32.44
C ASN A 745 -6.11 -50.70 32.42
N SER A 746 -7.23 -50.70 31.67
CA SER A 746 -7.48 -51.52 30.44
C SER A 746 -8.93 -51.39 29.90
N GLN A 747 -9.11 -51.29 28.58
CA GLN A 747 -10.35 -51.30 27.78
C GLN A 747 -10.87 -52.75 27.49
N PRO A 748 -11.94 -53.02 26.69
CA PRO A 748 -13.19 -52.29 26.33
C PRO A 748 -14.49 -53.14 26.32
N GLY A 749 -15.67 -52.51 26.10
CA GLY A 749 -16.67 -53.02 25.15
C GLY A 749 -18.11 -53.34 25.63
N TYR A 750 -19.06 -53.06 24.73
CA TYR A 750 -20.47 -53.52 24.59
C TYR A 750 -21.64 -52.73 25.23
N SER A 751 -22.27 -51.92 24.37
CA SER A 751 -23.66 -51.99 23.84
C SER A 751 -24.88 -52.23 24.73
N GLN A 752 -25.92 -51.45 24.38
CA GLN A 752 -27.33 -51.79 24.14
C GLN A 752 -28.40 -51.03 24.93
N SER A 753 -29.33 -50.56 24.10
CA SER A 753 -30.62 -49.90 24.28
C SER A 753 -31.64 -50.68 25.13
N GLY A 754 -32.53 -49.93 25.80
CA GLY A 754 -33.81 -50.42 26.28
C GLY A 754 -34.80 -49.26 26.48
N HIS A 755 -35.81 -49.19 25.62
CA HIS A 755 -37.03 -48.40 25.83
C HIS A 755 -37.93 -49.07 26.90
N SER A 756 -38.68 -48.32 27.70
CA SER A 756 -40.13 -48.09 27.49
C SER A 756 -40.85 -47.53 28.74
N HIS A 757 -41.77 -46.59 28.46
CA HIS A 757 -43.08 -46.30 29.05
C HIS A 757 -43.30 -45.93 30.53
N GLY A 758 -44.09 -44.85 30.72
CA GLY A 758 -45.01 -44.76 31.87
C GLY A 758 -45.48 -43.36 32.29
N HIS A 759 -46.44 -42.78 31.54
CA HIS A 759 -47.59 -41.93 31.94
C HIS A 759 -47.51 -40.87 33.08
N GLY A 760 -48.13 -39.69 32.83
CA GLY A 760 -48.95 -39.01 33.86
C GLY A 760 -49.10 -37.48 33.82
N TYR A 761 -50.01 -36.97 32.97
CA TYR A 761 -50.98 -35.87 33.14
C TYR A 761 -50.73 -34.56 33.93
N GLY A 762 -51.18 -33.45 33.30
CA GLY A 762 -51.80 -32.25 33.90
C GLY A 762 -50.88 -31.02 33.93
N GLY A 763 -51.13 -29.86 33.33
CA GLY A 763 -52.37 -29.22 32.88
C GLY A 763 -52.56 -27.90 33.64
N GLY A 764 -52.41 -26.75 32.95
CA GLY A 764 -53.15 -25.52 33.28
C GLY A 764 -52.41 -24.31 33.87
N HIS A 765 -52.46 -23.23 33.09
CA HIS A 765 -52.67 -21.82 33.45
C HIS A 765 -51.52 -20.90 33.93
N ALA A 766 -51.23 -19.95 33.04
CA ALA A 766 -51.25 -18.47 33.21
C ALA A 766 -50.50 -17.84 34.40
N PHE A 767 -49.43 -17.10 34.11
CA PHE A 767 -49.43 -15.64 33.88
C PHE A 767 -48.22 -15.23 33.04
#